data_AF-A0A4P6MN95-F1
#
_entry.id   AF-A0A4P6MN95-F1
#
_cell.length_a   1.000
_cell.length_b   1.000
_cell.length_c   1.000
_cell.angle_alpha   90.00
_cell.angle_beta   90.00
_cell.angle_gamma   90.00
#
_symmetry.space_group_name_H-M   'P 1'
#
loop_
_entity.id
_entity.type
_entity.pdbx_description
1 polymer ?
#
loop_
_entity_poly.entity_id
_entity_poly.type
_entity_poly.pdbx_seq_one_letter_code
_entity_poly.pdbx_strand_id
1 'polypeptide(L)'
;MNKKKLSFITLATTSLAAFPAIAASCAKQTDYSDKITVGVKSGLMSKPASSINISDINALVTTEDKITVTVKEVKVSSESDTTLLVTLDVRDDKTGKIQKVIKTITGFSQPNQATANVNTDAPSVNYSELLVLSVNDEAKKHYAKNMTVHDVSVKLTNSDANVVVSNVATNQNNKTILDVTITITEKNGKTLSIVKQIEGFKPEYPQQIQDAYENLPKNINIVKNIASSNFFATAQDGTKIYWDFRQNAFYDKPYNKNSDNNSRIKLFEINPDFRLGFGVNTASPKQEGMQDSELNNSAILVKTNNGYALKFRLSQYKNKKTPSEFYEDVVISQNQEFNFLTQEQLNEKTANVTLIYPDAGRRKEIDANQEVLTHNLDDQELMILVKSFTPKPGEGKVVVTYTIGSSVGEEILETEVKTQELTGFKVDSFDAQFANLTVEYPSMTQTLPSAAQTESFVFKNGDQTYTFANDVTKTLTIKQDSVNDYKGNLTLVLNVTKDNNSFNKEYSLSGFKQKEFNFEQYINNEMYKPSLNSNIDKTQTNAATLLASNFTLPQYDTQAVYAEISGVSVDQDNNTVAKVSVNWTNLLVENSQPVLKTYDFSGFKAVENKTYRVAELYPLASNGTLFTYVANQDNNEKIKTAYNQSKTKDANDRKVAFIRLDNKGTTITSKKINFSSALSTPDNVKVLTHGNNHNVSWPAKKGSNKGIAIVKDGTKYYLEYVLVLENGEDDTEVFKLELFNESTSNTQN
;
A
#
# COMPACT_ATOMS: atom_id res chain seq x y z
N MET A 1 37.21 -2.71 -81.09
CA MET A 1 37.27 -1.57 -80.15
C MET A 1 36.23 -1.77 -79.05
N ASN A 2 36.67 -1.51 -77.81
CA ASN A 2 35.97 -1.74 -76.54
C ASN A 2 34.56 -1.13 -76.45
N LYS A 3 33.66 -1.80 -75.71
CA LYS A 3 33.19 -1.34 -74.39
C LYS A 3 32.35 -2.42 -73.68
N LYS A 4 32.51 -2.46 -72.35
CA LYS A 4 32.18 -3.54 -71.42
C LYS A 4 30.69 -3.58 -71.03
N LYS A 5 30.27 -4.80 -70.67
CA LYS A 5 28.99 -5.22 -70.08
C LYS A 5 28.78 -4.67 -68.65
N LEU A 6 27.53 -4.45 -68.28
CA LEU A 6 27.03 -4.63 -66.91
C LEU A 6 25.73 -5.45 -66.99
N SER A 7 25.76 -6.66 -66.44
CA SER A 7 24.62 -7.56 -66.34
C SER A 7 24.04 -7.48 -64.93
N PHE A 8 22.73 -7.27 -64.85
CA PHE A 8 21.91 -7.45 -63.65
C PHE A 8 21.92 -8.93 -63.21
N ILE A 9 22.07 -9.18 -61.90
CA ILE A 9 21.73 -10.48 -61.29
C ILE A 9 20.76 -10.23 -60.14
N THR A 10 19.60 -10.86 -60.28
CA THR A 10 18.42 -10.86 -59.41
C THR A 10 18.68 -11.64 -58.11
N LEU A 11 18.27 -11.11 -56.96
CA LEU A 11 18.20 -11.85 -55.69
C LEU A 11 16.92 -12.70 -55.63
N ALA A 12 17.06 -13.99 -55.36
CA ALA A 12 15.99 -14.86 -54.88
C ALA A 12 16.14 -15.07 -53.37
N THR A 13 15.01 -15.02 -52.68
CA THR A 13 14.81 -15.11 -51.23
C THR A 13 14.79 -16.54 -50.70
N THR A 14 15.55 -16.81 -49.64
CA THR A 14 15.23 -17.75 -48.55
C THR A 14 16.04 -17.28 -47.33
N SER A 15 15.44 -16.96 -46.18
CA SER A 15 15.29 -17.95 -45.10
C SER A 15 14.37 -17.49 -43.95
N LEU A 16 13.82 -18.50 -43.25
CA LEU A 16 13.47 -18.52 -41.83
C LEU A 16 14.60 -17.89 -40.97
N ALA A 17 14.45 -17.42 -39.73
CA ALA A 17 13.53 -17.74 -38.63
C ALA A 17 13.33 -16.52 -37.72
N ALA A 18 12.17 -16.43 -37.09
CA ALA A 18 11.80 -15.37 -36.16
C ALA A 18 12.22 -15.68 -34.72
N PHE A 19 12.85 -14.70 -34.05
CA PHE A 19 12.88 -14.53 -32.59
C PHE A 19 12.37 -13.12 -32.24
N PRO A 20 11.84 -12.91 -31.03
CA PRO A 20 10.71 -12.02 -30.78
C PRO A 20 11.10 -10.54 -30.66
N ALA A 21 10.27 -9.70 -31.28
CA ALA A 21 10.29 -8.26 -31.11
C ALA A 21 9.85 -7.84 -29.70
N ILE A 22 10.71 -7.12 -29.00
CA ILE A 22 10.32 -6.28 -27.86
C ILE A 22 9.64 -5.04 -28.44
N ALA A 23 8.32 -4.96 -28.28
CA ALA A 23 7.52 -3.81 -28.69
C ALA A 23 7.64 -2.67 -27.66
N ALA A 24 8.62 -1.79 -27.87
CA ALA A 24 8.60 -0.43 -27.32
C ALA A 24 7.76 0.49 -28.23
N SER A 25 7.16 1.51 -27.64
CA SER A 25 6.20 2.44 -28.25
C SER A 25 6.60 2.95 -29.65
N CYS A 26 5.77 2.62 -30.65
CA CYS A 26 5.90 3.15 -32.01
C CYS A 26 5.46 4.62 -32.09
N ALA A 27 6.37 5.55 -31.80
CA ALA A 27 6.56 6.62 -32.78
C ALA A 27 7.20 5.94 -34.00
N LYS A 28 6.63 6.08 -35.21
CA LYS A 28 7.25 5.50 -36.41
C LYS A 28 8.68 6.03 -36.52
N GLN A 29 9.65 5.21 -36.12
CA GLN A 29 11.06 5.48 -36.32
C GLN A 29 11.27 5.46 -37.83
N THR A 30 11.66 6.59 -38.40
CA THR A 30 11.97 6.68 -39.83
C THR A 30 13.11 5.72 -40.12
N ASP A 31 12.87 4.71 -40.95
CA ASP A 31 13.93 3.82 -41.39
C ASP A 31 14.74 4.49 -42.50
N TYR A 32 16.00 4.83 -42.21
CA TYR A 32 16.92 5.44 -43.18
C TYR A 32 17.69 4.40 -44.00
N SER A 33 17.49 3.11 -43.75
CA SER A 33 18.28 2.03 -44.37
C SER A 33 18.15 2.05 -45.89
N ASP A 34 16.98 2.31 -46.46
CA ASP A 34 16.76 2.31 -47.92
C ASP A 34 17.23 3.60 -48.62
N LYS A 35 17.64 4.62 -47.84
CA LYS A 35 18.03 5.94 -48.33
C LYS A 35 19.54 6.14 -48.42
N ILE A 36 20.32 5.12 -48.07
CA ILE A 36 21.78 5.19 -48.00
C ILE A 36 22.37 3.97 -48.70
N THR A 37 23.29 4.23 -49.63
CA THR A 37 24.11 3.20 -50.26
C THR A 37 25.54 3.32 -49.77
N VAL A 38 26.15 2.18 -49.45
CA VAL A 38 27.57 2.10 -49.11
C VAL A 38 28.32 1.37 -50.21
N GLY A 39 29.51 1.86 -50.52
CA GLY A 39 30.44 1.24 -51.45
C GLY A 39 31.87 1.42 -50.96
N VAL A 40 32.80 0.74 -51.61
CA VAL A 40 34.23 0.84 -51.31
C VAL A 40 34.92 1.53 -52.48
N LYS A 41 35.99 2.27 -52.21
CA LYS A 41 36.81 2.88 -53.27
C LYS A 41 37.26 1.82 -54.29
N SER A 42 37.28 2.23 -55.56
CA SER A 42 37.57 1.35 -56.71
C SER A 42 38.88 0.58 -56.51
N GLY A 43 38.85 -0.73 -56.79
CA GLY A 43 40.03 -1.62 -56.72
C GLY A 43 40.31 -2.23 -55.34
N LEU A 44 39.52 -1.93 -54.30
CA LEU A 44 39.71 -2.51 -52.97
C LEU A 44 38.91 -3.81 -52.74
N MET A 45 37.92 -4.11 -53.59
CA MET A 45 37.19 -5.39 -53.53
C MET A 45 38.09 -6.60 -53.87
N SER A 46 39.22 -6.40 -54.53
CA SER A 46 40.22 -7.46 -54.77
C SER A 46 41.21 -7.64 -53.61
N LYS A 47 40.98 -6.98 -52.46
CA LYS A 47 41.72 -7.16 -51.21
C LYS A 47 40.83 -7.83 -50.16
N PRO A 48 41.40 -8.43 -49.10
CA PRO A 48 40.61 -9.02 -48.01
C PRO A 48 39.79 -7.98 -47.26
N ALA A 49 38.60 -8.35 -46.78
CA ALA A 49 37.72 -7.45 -46.03
C ALA A 49 38.40 -6.86 -44.78
N SER A 50 39.31 -7.62 -44.16
CA SER A 50 40.12 -7.19 -43.01
C SER A 50 41.11 -6.05 -43.31
N SER A 51 41.38 -5.76 -44.58
CA SER A 51 42.30 -4.68 -44.99
C SER A 51 41.61 -3.34 -45.24
N ILE A 52 40.29 -3.27 -45.05
CA ILE A 52 39.47 -2.09 -45.35
C ILE A 52 39.32 -1.22 -44.10
N ASN A 53 39.66 0.05 -44.22
CA ASN A 53 39.49 1.03 -43.15
C ASN A 53 38.27 1.91 -43.36
N ILE A 54 37.87 2.67 -42.33
CA ILE A 54 36.73 3.62 -42.40
C ILE A 54 36.88 4.61 -43.56
N SER A 55 38.11 5.09 -43.80
CA SER A 55 38.43 6.03 -44.88
C SER A 55 38.31 5.44 -46.29
N ASP A 56 38.16 4.12 -46.43
CA ASP A 56 38.01 3.42 -47.71
C ASP A 56 36.54 3.24 -48.12
N ILE A 57 35.60 3.56 -47.23
CA ILE A 57 34.16 3.47 -47.45
C ILE A 57 33.61 4.80 -47.98
N ASN A 58 32.81 4.72 -49.03
CA ASN A 58 32.00 5.81 -49.54
C ASN A 58 30.53 5.53 -49.17
N ALA A 59 29.94 6.38 -48.33
CA ALA A 59 28.50 6.36 -48.05
C ALA A 59 27.83 7.49 -48.84
N LEU A 60 26.79 7.16 -49.61
CA LEU A 60 26.05 8.10 -50.45
C LEU A 60 24.58 8.09 -50.04
N VAL A 61 24.02 9.28 -49.86
CA VAL A 61 22.59 9.49 -49.67
C VAL A 61 21.92 9.42 -51.05
N THR A 62 20.91 8.55 -51.20
CA THR A 62 20.27 8.26 -52.51
C THR A 62 19.01 9.07 -52.77
N THR A 63 18.62 9.94 -51.83
CA THR A 63 17.39 10.75 -51.90
C THR A 63 17.71 12.22 -51.59
N GLU A 64 16.86 13.16 -52.01
CA GLU A 64 17.02 14.61 -51.71
C GLU A 64 16.74 14.98 -50.23
N ASP A 65 16.69 13.98 -49.33
CA ASP A 65 16.47 14.21 -47.92
C ASP A 65 17.67 14.91 -47.28
N LYS A 66 17.41 15.92 -46.44
CA LYS A 66 18.43 16.63 -45.64
C LYS A 66 18.92 15.73 -44.50
N ILE A 67 19.74 14.75 -44.84
CA ILE A 67 20.40 13.86 -43.88
C ILE A 67 21.91 13.87 -44.11
N THR A 68 22.66 13.88 -43.00
CA THR A 68 24.12 13.76 -43.01
C THR A 68 24.52 12.36 -42.54
N VAL A 69 25.38 11.67 -43.29
CA VAL A 69 25.83 10.31 -42.97
C VAL A 69 27.31 10.32 -42.59
N THR A 70 27.66 9.68 -41.48
CA THR A 70 29.05 9.48 -41.05
C THR A 70 29.32 8.00 -40.82
N VAL A 71 30.37 7.46 -41.45
CA VAL A 71 30.84 6.10 -41.17
C VAL A 71 31.55 6.09 -39.82
N LYS A 72 31.06 5.27 -38.88
CA LYS A 72 31.61 5.18 -37.52
C LYS A 72 32.51 3.97 -37.33
N GLU A 73 32.18 2.87 -37.97
CA GLU A 73 32.86 1.60 -37.72
C GLU A 73 32.78 0.70 -38.97
N VAL A 74 33.87 -0.03 -39.22
CA VAL A 74 33.92 -1.13 -40.18
C VAL A 74 34.45 -2.37 -39.47
N LYS A 75 33.76 -3.50 -39.63
CA LYS A 75 34.14 -4.79 -39.03
C LYS A 75 33.95 -5.90 -40.05
N VAL A 76 34.84 -6.89 -40.03
CA VAL A 76 34.60 -8.13 -40.79
C VAL A 76 33.45 -8.89 -40.14
N SER A 77 32.54 -9.42 -40.94
CA SER A 77 31.42 -10.21 -40.44
C SER A 77 31.93 -11.46 -39.72
N SER A 78 31.35 -11.79 -38.57
CA SER A 78 31.62 -13.05 -37.87
C SER A 78 31.17 -14.28 -38.66
N GLU A 79 30.30 -14.09 -39.65
CA GLU A 79 29.74 -15.16 -40.48
C GLU A 79 30.52 -15.37 -41.80
N SER A 80 31.36 -14.40 -42.22
CA SER A 80 32.12 -14.49 -43.47
C SER A 80 33.30 -13.52 -43.53
N ASP A 81 34.49 -14.05 -43.81
CA ASP A 81 35.75 -13.31 -43.99
C ASP A 81 35.83 -12.47 -45.28
N THR A 82 34.88 -12.67 -46.19
CA THR A 82 34.72 -11.90 -47.45
C THR A 82 33.62 -10.83 -47.37
N THR A 83 33.06 -10.62 -46.17
CA THR A 83 31.95 -9.69 -45.92
C THR A 83 32.34 -8.65 -44.88
N LEU A 84 32.06 -7.38 -45.19
CA LEU A 84 32.29 -6.25 -44.30
C LEU A 84 30.96 -5.68 -43.79
N LEU A 85 30.84 -5.51 -42.48
CA LEU A 85 29.79 -4.77 -41.79
C LEU A 85 30.22 -3.31 -41.61
N VAL A 86 29.39 -2.38 -42.06
CA VAL A 86 29.63 -0.94 -41.98
C VAL A 86 28.55 -0.30 -41.11
N THR A 87 28.95 0.29 -39.98
CA THR A 87 28.05 1.03 -39.08
C THR A 87 28.10 2.52 -39.41
N LEU A 88 26.93 3.10 -39.65
CA LEU A 88 26.71 4.49 -40.03
C LEU A 88 25.91 5.20 -38.94
N ASP A 89 26.33 6.41 -38.59
CA ASP A 89 25.47 7.37 -37.89
C ASP A 89 24.78 8.26 -38.93
N VAL A 90 23.46 8.23 -38.93
CA VAL A 90 22.61 9.04 -39.81
C VAL A 90 21.99 10.14 -38.98
N ARG A 91 22.34 11.38 -39.28
CA ARG A 91 21.76 12.57 -38.66
C ARG A 91 20.66 13.12 -39.56
N ASP A 92 19.45 13.23 -39.03
CA ASP A 92 18.39 14.02 -39.66
C ASP A 92 18.70 15.50 -39.44
N ASP A 93 18.97 16.25 -40.51
CA ASP A 93 19.35 17.66 -40.39
C ASP A 93 18.16 18.56 -40.00
N LYS A 94 16.92 18.07 -40.13
CA LYS A 94 15.71 18.77 -39.68
C LYS A 94 15.48 18.58 -38.18
N THR A 95 15.70 17.38 -37.64
CA THR A 95 15.40 17.07 -36.22
C THR A 95 16.63 16.98 -35.32
N GLY A 96 17.84 16.96 -35.89
CA GLY A 96 19.10 16.75 -35.18
C GLY A 96 19.28 15.35 -34.56
N LYS A 97 18.36 14.41 -34.79
CA LYS A 97 18.41 13.07 -34.20
C LYS A 97 19.39 12.19 -34.96
N ILE A 98 20.16 11.39 -34.22
CA ILE A 98 21.13 10.44 -34.77
C ILE A 98 20.56 9.03 -34.64
N GLN A 99 20.56 8.29 -35.75
CA GLN A 99 20.18 6.88 -35.80
C GLN A 99 21.34 6.05 -36.35
N LYS A 100 21.56 4.87 -35.73
CA LYS A 100 22.52 3.90 -36.21
C LYS A 100 21.91 3.03 -37.31
N VAL A 101 22.60 2.91 -38.43
CA VAL A 101 22.25 2.04 -39.56
C VAL A 101 23.43 1.14 -39.87
N ILE A 102 23.20 -0.16 -40.08
CA ILE A 102 24.23 -1.13 -40.43
C ILE A 102 24.01 -1.60 -41.87
N LYS A 103 25.08 -1.58 -42.68
CA LYS A 103 25.06 -2.06 -44.07
C LYS A 103 26.14 -3.12 -44.29
N THR A 104 25.86 -4.05 -45.19
CA THR A 104 26.79 -5.12 -45.59
C THR A 104 27.39 -4.83 -46.96
N ILE A 105 28.69 -5.10 -47.10
CA ILE A 105 29.38 -5.11 -48.39
C ILE A 105 30.01 -6.49 -48.57
N THR A 106 29.61 -7.20 -49.62
CA THR A 106 30.02 -8.57 -49.93
C THR A 106 30.86 -8.62 -51.20
N GLY A 107 31.77 -9.60 -51.31
CA GLY A 107 32.54 -9.87 -52.53
C GLY A 107 34.01 -9.46 -52.47
N PHE A 108 34.57 -9.31 -51.26
CA PHE A 108 36.01 -9.13 -51.06
C PHE A 108 36.78 -10.42 -51.39
N SER A 109 38.03 -10.31 -51.82
CA SER A 109 38.87 -11.49 -52.05
C SER A 109 39.11 -12.22 -50.73
N GLN A 110 39.08 -13.56 -50.74
CA GLN A 110 39.53 -14.36 -49.60
C GLN A 110 40.94 -13.93 -49.18
N PRO A 111 41.25 -13.85 -47.87
CA PRO A 111 42.62 -13.62 -47.41
C PRO A 111 43.52 -14.72 -48.01
N ASN A 112 44.42 -14.33 -48.91
CA ASN A 112 45.46 -15.23 -49.40
C ASN A 112 46.23 -15.74 -48.18
N GLN A 113 46.03 -17.02 -47.85
CA GLN A 113 47.04 -17.78 -47.12
C GLN A 113 48.23 -17.88 -48.07
N ALA A 114 49.13 -16.90 -47.98
CA ALA A 114 50.45 -17.01 -48.58
C ALA A 114 51.19 -18.13 -47.83
N THR A 115 51.09 -19.35 -48.37
CA THR A 115 52.10 -20.39 -48.24
C THR A 115 53.41 -19.86 -48.82
N ALA A 116 54.19 -19.16 -47.99
CA ALA A 116 55.61 -18.99 -48.24
C ALA A 116 56.33 -20.16 -47.58
N ASN A 117 56.66 -21.17 -48.40
CA ASN A 117 57.75 -22.09 -48.11
C ASN A 117 59.04 -21.27 -48.04
N VAL A 118 59.37 -20.80 -46.83
CA VAL A 118 60.76 -20.58 -46.44
C VAL A 118 61.08 -21.71 -45.49
N ASN A 119 62.05 -22.51 -45.89
CA ASN A 119 62.62 -23.55 -45.06
C ASN A 119 63.27 -22.89 -43.83
N THR A 120 62.61 -22.97 -42.67
CA THR A 120 63.24 -22.91 -41.35
C THR A 120 62.48 -23.84 -40.43
N ASP A 121 63.12 -24.94 -40.05
CA ASP A 121 62.75 -25.75 -38.91
C ASP A 121 62.58 -24.85 -37.67
N ALA A 122 61.34 -24.58 -37.28
CA ALA A 122 60.99 -24.11 -35.95
C ALA A 122 59.55 -24.57 -35.62
N PRO A 123 59.33 -25.33 -34.53
CA PRO A 123 58.01 -25.84 -34.18
C PRO A 123 57.06 -24.68 -33.86
N SER A 124 55.88 -24.67 -34.49
CA SER A 124 54.81 -23.72 -34.13
C SER A 124 54.38 -24.00 -32.69
N VAL A 125 54.74 -23.10 -31.78
CA VAL A 125 54.44 -23.24 -30.35
C VAL A 125 52.92 -23.17 -30.15
N ASN A 126 52.29 -24.25 -29.68
CA ASN A 126 50.88 -24.25 -29.30
C ASN A 126 50.68 -23.53 -27.96
N TYR A 127 50.57 -22.20 -28.01
CA TYR A 127 50.43 -21.37 -26.82
C TYR A 127 49.19 -21.69 -25.98
N SER A 128 48.13 -22.29 -26.54
CA SER A 128 46.94 -22.66 -25.78
C SER A 128 47.25 -23.72 -24.72
N GLU A 129 48.16 -24.66 -25.00
CA GLU A 129 48.55 -25.70 -24.04
C GLU A 129 49.57 -25.21 -23.00
N LEU A 130 50.30 -24.14 -23.31
CA LEU A 130 51.35 -23.57 -22.46
C LEU A 130 50.87 -22.48 -21.49
N LEU A 131 49.66 -21.96 -21.72
CA LEU A 131 49.02 -20.95 -20.89
C LEU A 131 48.32 -21.58 -19.69
N VAL A 132 48.76 -21.22 -18.49
CA VAL A 132 48.07 -21.55 -17.24
C VAL A 132 47.38 -20.29 -16.72
N LEU A 133 46.07 -20.38 -16.54
CA LEU A 133 45.26 -19.35 -15.90
C LEU A 133 44.93 -19.77 -14.48
N SER A 134 44.98 -18.82 -13.56
CA SER A 134 44.44 -19.00 -12.22
C SER A 134 43.77 -17.72 -11.74
N VAL A 135 42.78 -17.91 -10.88
CA VAL A 135 42.21 -16.88 -10.00
C VAL A 135 42.37 -17.38 -8.58
N ASN A 136 42.44 -16.46 -7.62
CA ASN A 136 42.44 -16.83 -6.20
C ASN A 136 41.20 -17.69 -5.89
N ASP A 137 41.35 -18.78 -5.14
CA ASP A 137 40.23 -19.65 -4.77
C ASP A 137 39.15 -18.91 -3.95
N GLU A 138 39.54 -17.87 -3.21
CA GLU A 138 38.56 -16.99 -2.55
C GLU A 138 37.72 -16.19 -3.56
N ALA A 139 38.30 -15.81 -4.70
CA ALA A 139 37.59 -15.10 -5.76
C ALA A 139 36.49 -15.97 -6.40
N LYS A 140 36.66 -17.30 -6.42
CA LYS A 140 35.65 -18.24 -6.92
C LYS A 140 34.40 -18.32 -6.05
N LYS A 141 34.44 -17.84 -4.80
CA LYS A 141 33.25 -17.72 -3.93
C LYS A 141 32.33 -16.57 -4.36
N HIS A 142 32.79 -15.69 -5.24
CA HIS A 142 32.02 -14.57 -5.79
C HIS A 142 31.49 -14.86 -7.22
N TYR A 143 30.62 -14.00 -7.73
CA TYR A 143 30.07 -14.11 -9.09
C TYR A 143 31.14 -13.78 -10.15
N ALA A 144 31.16 -14.52 -11.26
CA ALA A 144 32.12 -14.29 -12.36
C ALA A 144 32.04 -12.86 -12.94
N LYS A 145 30.86 -12.21 -12.88
CA LYS A 145 30.68 -10.82 -13.37
C LYS A 145 31.44 -9.76 -12.59
N ASN A 146 31.88 -10.09 -11.38
CA ASN A 146 32.63 -9.18 -10.52
C ASN A 146 34.15 -9.25 -10.80
N MET A 147 34.59 -10.14 -11.69
CA MET A 147 36.01 -10.31 -12.00
C MET A 147 36.50 -9.24 -12.97
N THR A 148 37.71 -8.76 -12.72
CA THR A 148 38.45 -7.83 -13.55
C THR A 148 39.71 -8.49 -14.10
N VAL A 149 40.38 -7.82 -15.04
CA VAL A 149 41.65 -8.30 -15.61
C VAL A 149 42.75 -8.46 -14.56
N HIS A 150 42.67 -7.74 -13.44
CA HIS A 150 43.64 -7.80 -12.34
C HIS A 150 43.45 -9.02 -11.43
N ASP A 151 42.27 -9.64 -11.46
CA ASP A 151 41.95 -10.81 -10.63
C ASP A 151 42.45 -12.12 -11.25
N VAL A 152 42.86 -12.07 -12.53
CA VAL A 152 43.31 -13.23 -13.30
C VAL A 152 44.83 -13.22 -13.42
N SER A 153 45.46 -14.24 -12.85
CA SER A 153 46.88 -14.52 -13.04
C SER A 153 47.08 -15.35 -14.30
N VAL A 154 47.96 -14.90 -15.19
CA VAL A 154 48.37 -15.63 -16.39
C VAL A 154 49.85 -15.99 -16.28
N LYS A 155 50.16 -17.27 -16.51
CA LYS A 155 51.53 -17.76 -16.59
C LYS A 155 51.73 -18.49 -17.91
N LEU A 156 52.76 -18.11 -18.66
CA LEU A 156 53.20 -18.84 -19.85
C LEU A 156 54.38 -19.73 -19.49
N THR A 157 54.27 -21.02 -19.76
CA THR A 157 55.29 -22.01 -19.43
C THR A 157 56.21 -22.22 -20.65
N ASN A 158 57.53 -22.13 -20.46
CA ASN A 158 58.55 -22.42 -21.48
C ASN A 158 58.48 -21.57 -22.76
N SER A 159 58.36 -20.24 -22.65
CA SER A 159 58.49 -19.33 -23.80
C SER A 159 58.91 -17.92 -23.38
N ASP A 160 59.67 -17.23 -24.24
CA ASP A 160 60.09 -15.83 -24.02
C ASP A 160 59.07 -14.79 -24.57
N ALA A 161 57.84 -15.23 -24.88
CA ALA A 161 56.77 -14.35 -25.32
C ALA A 161 56.14 -13.60 -24.14
N ASN A 162 55.79 -12.33 -24.34
CA ASN A 162 55.08 -11.54 -23.34
C ASN A 162 53.58 -11.89 -23.36
N VAL A 163 52.96 -12.01 -22.18
CA VAL A 163 51.54 -12.35 -22.05
C VAL A 163 50.81 -11.36 -21.16
N VAL A 164 49.66 -10.90 -21.63
CA VAL A 164 48.81 -9.94 -20.90
C VAL A 164 47.36 -10.38 -20.99
N VAL A 165 46.65 -10.34 -19.86
CA VAL A 165 45.20 -10.47 -19.84
C VAL A 165 44.61 -9.17 -20.40
N SER A 166 43.99 -9.28 -21.57
CA SER A 166 43.44 -8.12 -22.31
C SER A 166 41.98 -7.85 -22.01
N ASN A 167 41.21 -8.88 -21.64
CA ASN A 167 39.81 -8.75 -21.26
C ASN A 167 39.34 -9.93 -20.42
N VAL A 168 38.34 -9.70 -19.57
CA VAL A 168 37.57 -10.76 -18.90
C VAL A 168 36.09 -10.47 -19.06
N ALA A 169 35.29 -11.51 -19.32
CA ALA A 169 33.86 -11.39 -19.46
C ALA A 169 33.17 -12.65 -18.93
N THR A 170 32.01 -12.48 -18.28
CA THR A 170 31.20 -13.64 -17.90
C THR A 170 30.65 -14.32 -19.15
N ASN A 171 30.75 -15.64 -19.20
CA ASN A 171 30.23 -16.39 -20.33
C ASN A 171 28.71 -16.17 -20.46
N GLN A 172 28.26 -15.97 -21.70
CA GLN A 172 26.86 -15.63 -21.95
C GLN A 172 25.91 -16.80 -21.66
N ASN A 173 26.38 -18.03 -21.87
CA ASN A 173 25.59 -19.25 -21.74
C ASN A 173 25.71 -19.88 -20.35
N ASN A 174 26.82 -19.65 -19.64
CA ASN A 174 27.01 -20.14 -18.27
C ASN A 174 27.62 -19.07 -17.35
N LYS A 175 26.80 -18.54 -16.43
CA LYS A 175 27.22 -17.48 -15.51
C LYS A 175 28.23 -17.91 -14.43
N THR A 176 28.51 -19.22 -14.31
CA THR A 176 29.57 -19.74 -13.44
C THR A 176 30.95 -19.80 -14.11
N ILE A 177 31.05 -19.35 -15.37
CA ILE A 177 32.28 -19.40 -16.18
C ILE A 177 32.73 -17.99 -16.54
N LEU A 178 34.03 -17.73 -16.38
CA LEU A 178 34.69 -16.51 -16.83
C LEU A 178 35.47 -16.80 -18.12
N ASP A 179 35.14 -16.10 -19.21
CA ASP A 179 35.92 -16.08 -20.44
C ASP A 179 37.04 -15.04 -20.31
N VAL A 180 38.29 -15.47 -20.46
CA VAL A 180 39.50 -14.65 -20.33
C VAL A 180 40.18 -14.54 -21.68
N THR A 181 40.33 -13.32 -22.19
CA THR A 181 41.05 -13.04 -23.45
C THR A 181 42.48 -12.63 -23.13
N ILE A 182 43.43 -13.38 -23.67
CA ILE A 182 44.88 -13.22 -23.43
C ILE A 182 45.52 -12.76 -24.74
N THR A 183 46.35 -11.73 -24.66
CA THR A 183 47.21 -11.29 -25.76
C THR A 183 48.63 -11.77 -25.53
N ILE A 184 49.19 -12.49 -26.51
CA ILE A 184 50.57 -12.97 -26.51
C ILE A 184 51.36 -12.17 -27.54
N THR A 185 52.50 -11.61 -27.16
CA THR A 185 53.41 -10.90 -28.05
C THR A 185 54.73 -11.66 -28.14
N GLU A 186 55.02 -12.22 -29.31
CA GLU A 186 56.28 -12.88 -29.62
C GLU A 186 57.44 -11.86 -29.71
N LYS A 187 58.69 -12.32 -29.55
CA LYS A 187 59.90 -11.46 -29.65
C LYS A 187 60.03 -10.73 -31.00
N ASN A 188 59.43 -11.25 -32.07
CA ASN A 188 59.40 -10.64 -33.40
C ASN A 188 58.31 -9.56 -33.55
N GLY A 189 57.56 -9.23 -32.48
CA GLY A 189 56.48 -8.25 -32.48
C GLY A 189 55.12 -8.78 -32.95
N LYS A 190 55.03 -10.07 -33.33
CA LYS A 190 53.76 -10.70 -33.72
C LYS A 190 52.87 -10.90 -32.50
N THR A 191 51.61 -10.49 -32.62
CA THR A 191 50.60 -10.62 -31.56
C THR A 191 49.56 -11.68 -31.91
N LEU A 192 49.20 -12.50 -30.92
CA LEU A 192 48.17 -13.54 -30.99
C LEU A 192 47.16 -13.33 -29.85
N SER A 193 45.88 -13.62 -30.10
CA SER A 193 44.82 -13.55 -29.09
C SER A 193 44.20 -14.92 -28.87
N ILE A 194 44.12 -15.35 -27.60
CA ILE A 194 43.55 -16.64 -27.18
C ILE A 194 42.50 -16.39 -26.11
N VAL A 195 41.35 -17.07 -26.21
CA VAL A 195 40.31 -17.09 -25.17
C VAL A 195 40.37 -18.40 -24.41
N LYS A 196 40.43 -18.34 -23.08
CA LYS A 196 40.34 -19.51 -22.18
C LYS A 196 39.26 -19.30 -21.12
N GLN A 197 38.77 -20.39 -20.57
CA GLN A 197 37.69 -20.39 -19.59
C GLN A 197 38.21 -20.73 -18.20
N ILE A 198 37.70 -20.03 -17.19
CA ILE A 198 37.88 -20.35 -15.78
C ILE A 198 36.52 -20.70 -15.20
N GLU A 199 36.40 -21.92 -14.67
CA GLU A 199 35.17 -22.45 -14.08
C GLU A 199 35.19 -22.39 -12.54
N GLY A 200 34.04 -22.66 -11.92
CA GLY A 200 33.90 -22.82 -10.47
C GLY A 200 33.42 -21.58 -9.71
N PHE A 201 32.92 -20.55 -10.40
CA PHE A 201 32.33 -19.37 -9.74
C PHE A 201 30.92 -19.64 -9.21
N LYS A 202 30.48 -18.84 -8.22
CA LYS A 202 29.15 -18.95 -7.61
C LYS A 202 28.04 -18.74 -8.67
N PRO A 203 27.00 -19.60 -8.73
CA PRO A 203 25.87 -19.44 -9.64
C PRO A 203 25.08 -18.17 -9.31
N GLU A 204 24.70 -17.45 -10.36
CA GLU A 204 23.97 -16.20 -10.23
C GLU A 204 22.54 -16.44 -9.72
N TYR A 205 22.07 -15.61 -8.79
CA TYR A 205 20.71 -15.74 -8.26
C TYR A 205 19.65 -15.42 -9.32
N PRO A 206 18.45 -16.02 -9.23
CA PRO A 206 17.32 -15.61 -10.05
C PRO A 206 17.07 -14.10 -9.94
N GLN A 207 16.68 -13.44 -11.04
CA GLN A 207 16.49 -11.98 -11.09
C GLN A 207 15.63 -11.45 -9.94
N GLN A 208 14.51 -12.11 -9.63
CA GLN A 208 13.62 -11.73 -8.52
C GLN A 208 14.29 -11.72 -7.14
N ILE A 209 15.33 -12.55 -6.93
CA ILE A 209 16.11 -12.59 -5.68
C ILE A 209 17.14 -11.47 -5.68
N GLN A 210 17.77 -11.19 -6.83
CA GLN A 210 18.65 -10.02 -6.97
C GLN A 210 17.88 -8.72 -6.70
N ASP A 211 16.71 -8.56 -7.35
CA ASP A 211 15.84 -7.39 -7.17
C ASP A 211 15.40 -7.25 -5.71
N ALA A 212 15.08 -8.37 -5.04
CA ALA A 212 14.71 -8.37 -3.63
C ALA A 212 15.88 -7.97 -2.72
N TYR A 213 17.09 -8.46 -2.96
CA TYR A 213 18.28 -8.03 -2.21
C TYR A 213 18.59 -6.54 -2.38
N GLU A 214 18.35 -5.99 -3.57
CA GLU A 214 18.63 -4.58 -3.86
C GLU A 214 17.57 -3.62 -3.30
N ASN A 215 16.31 -4.04 -3.26
CA ASN A 215 15.18 -3.14 -3.00
C ASN A 215 14.48 -3.38 -1.66
N LEU A 216 14.36 -4.62 -1.18
CA LEU A 216 13.68 -4.89 0.09
C LEU A 216 14.31 -4.13 1.29
N PRO A 217 15.64 -4.10 1.47
CA PRO A 217 16.27 -3.36 2.58
C PRO A 217 15.93 -1.86 2.64
N LYS A 218 15.62 -1.26 1.49
CA LYS A 218 15.28 0.17 1.34
C LYS A 218 13.79 0.46 1.54
N ASN A 219 12.95 -0.58 1.55
CA ASN A 219 11.49 -0.47 1.58
C ASN A 219 10.89 -1.01 2.88
N ILE A 220 11.71 -1.34 3.88
CA ILE A 220 11.26 -1.71 5.23
C ILE A 220 11.15 -0.44 6.05
N ASN A 221 9.98 -0.18 6.62
CA ASN A 221 9.66 0.95 7.49
C ASN A 221 9.37 0.47 8.91
N ILE A 222 9.82 1.20 9.92
CA ILE A 222 9.51 0.94 11.32
C ILE A 222 8.08 1.41 11.63
N VAL A 223 7.34 0.61 12.39
CA VAL A 223 6.00 0.96 12.86
C VAL A 223 6.15 1.76 14.14
N LYS A 224 5.60 2.98 14.19
CA LYS A 224 5.71 3.89 15.32
C LYS A 224 4.39 3.97 16.07
N ASN A 225 4.24 3.19 17.14
CA ASN A 225 3.10 3.24 18.07
C ASN A 225 3.53 2.79 19.47
N ILE A 226 2.63 2.83 20.46
CA ILE A 226 2.94 2.48 21.86
C ILE A 226 3.33 0.99 21.99
N ALA A 227 2.69 0.10 21.24
CA ALA A 227 2.97 -1.33 21.33
C ALA A 227 4.39 -1.66 20.81
N SER A 228 4.79 -1.09 19.68
CA SER A 228 6.11 -1.28 19.10
C SER A 228 7.19 -0.61 19.94
N SER A 229 6.93 0.58 20.50
CA SER A 229 7.88 1.27 21.37
C SER A 229 8.20 0.46 22.64
N ASN A 230 7.17 -0.09 23.31
CA ASN A 230 7.35 -0.98 24.46
C ASN A 230 8.17 -2.24 24.12
N PHE A 231 7.94 -2.83 22.94
CA PHE A 231 8.77 -3.92 22.46
C PHE A 231 10.23 -3.48 22.29
N PHE A 232 10.48 -2.37 21.58
CA PHE A 232 11.84 -1.89 21.29
C PHE A 232 12.62 -1.38 22.51
N ALA A 233 11.91 -0.96 23.57
CA ALA A 233 12.50 -0.58 24.85
C ALA A 233 13.16 -1.78 25.54
N THR A 234 12.53 -2.94 25.45
CA THR A 234 12.91 -4.15 26.19
C THR A 234 13.68 -5.16 25.34
N ALA A 235 13.46 -5.15 24.02
CA ALA A 235 14.16 -6.01 23.07
C ALA A 235 15.67 -5.76 23.05
N GLN A 236 16.42 -6.85 23.03
CA GLN A 236 17.88 -6.82 22.94
C GLN A 236 18.33 -6.77 21.47
N ASP A 237 19.52 -6.23 21.23
CA ASP A 237 20.16 -6.41 19.92
C ASP A 237 20.29 -7.91 19.60
N GLY A 238 20.01 -8.29 18.36
CA GLY A 238 19.99 -9.70 17.96
C GLY A 238 18.64 -10.41 18.18
N THR A 239 17.61 -9.74 18.69
CA THR A 239 16.28 -10.35 18.90
C THR A 239 15.69 -10.86 17.58
N LYS A 240 15.17 -12.09 17.58
CA LYS A 240 14.48 -12.66 16.42
C LYS A 240 13.09 -12.04 16.25
N ILE A 241 12.78 -11.64 15.03
CA ILE A 241 11.47 -11.08 14.64
C ILE A 241 10.91 -11.87 13.45
N TYR A 242 9.59 -11.84 13.26
CA TYR A 242 8.89 -12.81 12.41
C TYR A 242 8.19 -12.15 11.23
N TRP A 243 8.54 -12.58 10.03
CA TRP A 243 7.96 -12.13 8.77
C TRP A 243 6.59 -12.77 8.52
N ASP A 244 5.60 -11.97 8.14
CA ASP A 244 4.31 -12.44 7.63
C ASP A 244 4.10 -12.00 6.19
N PHE A 245 4.32 -12.93 5.26
CA PHE A 245 4.20 -12.70 3.82
C PHE A 245 2.79 -12.27 3.37
N ARG A 246 1.74 -12.50 4.18
CA ARG A 246 0.37 -12.09 3.81
C ARG A 246 0.12 -10.62 4.08
N GLN A 247 0.78 -10.09 5.10
CA GLN A 247 0.62 -8.71 5.52
C GLN A 247 1.82 -7.84 5.13
N ASN A 248 2.86 -8.44 4.53
CA ASN A 248 4.12 -7.80 4.19
C ASN A 248 4.70 -7.00 5.37
N ALA A 249 4.77 -7.64 6.55
CA ALA A 249 5.19 -7.00 7.78
C ALA A 249 5.92 -7.96 8.71
N PHE A 250 6.69 -7.39 9.65
CA PHE A 250 7.42 -8.10 10.69
C PHE A 250 6.75 -7.90 12.05
N TYR A 251 6.74 -8.96 12.84
CA TYR A 251 6.05 -9.06 14.12
C TYR A 251 6.96 -9.57 15.23
N ASP A 252 6.58 -9.31 16.47
CA ASP A 252 7.23 -9.82 17.69
C ASP A 252 7.18 -11.36 17.79
N LYS A 253 6.13 -11.99 17.26
CA LYS A 253 5.90 -13.45 17.33
C LYS A 253 5.43 -14.04 16.00
N PRO A 254 5.65 -15.35 15.77
CA PRO A 254 5.28 -16.01 14.53
C PRO A 254 3.76 -16.04 14.35
N TYR A 255 3.32 -16.08 13.09
CA TYR A 255 1.92 -16.30 12.79
C TYR A 255 1.48 -17.71 13.22
N ASN A 256 0.32 -17.82 13.86
CA ASN A 256 -0.29 -19.09 14.22
C ASN A 256 -1.74 -19.14 13.74
N LYS A 257 -2.03 -20.06 12.81
CA LYS A 257 -3.37 -20.25 12.22
C LYS A 257 -4.46 -20.66 13.22
N ASN A 258 -4.08 -21.20 14.38
CA ASN A 258 -4.99 -21.76 15.38
C ASN A 258 -5.20 -20.83 16.58
N SER A 259 -4.61 -19.64 16.59
CA SER A 259 -4.74 -18.66 17.68
C SER A 259 -5.25 -17.32 17.18
N ASP A 260 -5.75 -16.51 18.10
CA ASP A 260 -6.03 -15.11 17.82
C ASP A 260 -4.72 -14.35 17.52
N ASN A 261 -4.52 -14.05 16.23
CA ASN A 261 -3.35 -13.33 15.74
C ASN A 261 -3.45 -11.82 16.00
N ASN A 262 -4.57 -11.32 16.55
CA ASN A 262 -4.72 -9.91 16.94
C ASN A 262 -3.78 -9.52 18.08
N SER A 263 -3.23 -10.49 18.80
CA SER A 263 -2.27 -10.25 19.90
C SER A 263 -0.84 -9.96 19.42
N ARG A 264 -0.54 -10.04 18.11
CA ARG A 264 0.81 -9.81 17.55
C ARG A 264 1.10 -8.32 17.42
N ILE A 265 2.30 -7.91 17.83
CA ILE A 265 2.76 -6.52 17.73
C ILE A 265 3.47 -6.37 16.39
N LYS A 266 2.94 -5.51 15.51
CA LYS A 266 3.60 -5.15 14.26
C LYS A 266 4.77 -4.21 14.56
N LEU A 267 5.97 -4.56 14.08
CA LEU A 267 7.21 -3.86 14.38
C LEU A 267 7.78 -3.12 13.17
N PHE A 268 7.72 -3.75 12.00
CA PHE A 268 8.13 -3.17 10.73
C PHE A 268 7.15 -3.56 9.63
N GLU A 269 7.05 -2.76 8.59
CA GLU A 269 6.22 -3.04 7.43
C GLU A 269 6.90 -2.65 6.13
N ILE A 270 6.49 -3.27 5.04
CA ILE A 270 6.99 -2.94 3.71
C ILE A 270 6.20 -1.77 3.14
N ASN A 271 6.90 -0.84 2.48
CA ASN A 271 6.28 0.24 1.71
C ASN A 271 5.17 -0.33 0.81
N PRO A 272 3.92 0.18 0.90
CA PRO A 272 2.78 -0.30 0.11
C PRO A 272 3.04 -0.35 -1.42
N ASP A 273 3.90 0.54 -1.92
CA ASP A 273 4.24 0.62 -3.34
C ASP A 273 5.26 -0.45 -3.77
N PHE A 274 6.01 -1.02 -2.83
CA PHE A 274 6.97 -2.08 -3.10
C PHE A 274 6.30 -3.45 -3.02
N ARG A 275 6.47 -4.24 -4.09
CA ARG A 275 5.94 -5.61 -4.15
C ARG A 275 7.08 -6.61 -4.18
N LEU A 276 7.13 -7.44 -3.15
CA LEU A 276 8.05 -8.58 -3.12
C LEU A 276 7.64 -9.62 -4.18
N GLY A 277 8.64 -10.22 -4.83
CA GLY A 277 8.43 -11.28 -5.82
C GLY A 277 7.69 -12.48 -5.22
N PHE A 278 6.91 -13.18 -6.05
CA PHE A 278 6.12 -14.33 -5.60
C PHE A 278 7.01 -15.41 -4.98
N GLY A 279 6.67 -15.85 -3.77
CA GLY A 279 7.37 -16.91 -3.05
C GLY A 279 8.68 -16.45 -2.39
N VAL A 280 9.13 -15.21 -2.59
CA VAL A 280 10.27 -14.67 -1.86
C VAL A 280 9.87 -14.39 -0.42
N ASN A 281 10.70 -14.79 0.54
CA ASN A 281 10.52 -14.52 1.96
C ASN A 281 11.86 -14.12 2.59
N THR A 282 11.81 -13.57 3.81
CA THR A 282 13.02 -13.38 4.60
C THR A 282 13.33 -14.60 5.44
N ALA A 283 14.60 -14.79 5.74
CA ALA A 283 15.09 -15.72 6.73
C ALA A 283 16.15 -15.04 7.61
N SER A 284 16.23 -15.42 8.89
CA SER A 284 17.33 -14.97 9.74
C SER A 284 18.68 -15.52 9.21
N PRO A 285 19.81 -14.81 9.43
CA PRO A 285 21.14 -15.32 9.10
C PRO A 285 21.39 -16.68 9.75
N LYS A 286 22.13 -17.55 9.06
CA LYS A 286 22.42 -18.90 9.54
C LYS A 286 23.34 -18.86 10.76
N GLN A 287 22.94 -19.50 11.85
CA GLN A 287 23.76 -19.74 13.03
C GLN A 287 24.25 -21.19 13.02
N GLU A 288 25.39 -21.46 13.65
CA GLU A 288 25.96 -22.80 13.73
C GLU A 288 24.96 -23.78 14.37
N GLY A 289 24.73 -24.92 13.73
CA GLY A 289 23.79 -25.95 14.21
C GLY A 289 22.30 -25.71 13.92
N MET A 290 21.89 -24.55 13.39
CA MET A 290 20.49 -24.28 13.04
C MET A 290 20.11 -24.74 11.63
N GLN A 291 18.91 -25.32 11.49
CA GLN A 291 18.35 -25.71 10.21
C GLN A 291 17.68 -24.51 9.52
N ASP A 292 17.73 -24.47 8.19
CA ASP A 292 17.17 -23.35 7.43
C ASP A 292 15.64 -23.20 7.60
N SER A 293 14.93 -24.31 7.88
CA SER A 293 13.49 -24.30 8.19
C SER A 293 13.15 -23.53 9.47
N GLU A 294 14.04 -23.54 10.47
CA GLU A 294 13.87 -22.82 11.75
C GLU A 294 14.08 -21.32 11.59
N LEU A 295 14.82 -20.94 10.55
CA LEU A 295 15.20 -19.56 10.24
C LEU A 295 14.27 -18.91 9.22
N ASN A 296 13.35 -19.68 8.63
CA ASN A 296 12.45 -19.18 7.60
C ASN A 296 11.38 -18.25 8.20
N ASN A 297 10.94 -17.27 7.41
CA ASN A 297 9.98 -16.24 7.83
C ASN A 297 10.42 -15.49 9.09
N SER A 298 11.71 -15.15 9.17
CA SER A 298 12.24 -14.34 10.26
C SER A 298 13.33 -13.39 9.80
N ALA A 299 13.70 -12.48 10.69
CA ALA A 299 14.86 -11.60 10.58
C ALA A 299 15.44 -11.40 11.99
N ILE A 300 16.57 -10.70 12.08
CA ILE A 300 17.21 -10.34 13.34
C ILE A 300 17.14 -8.81 13.52
N LEU A 301 16.66 -8.37 14.67
CA LEU A 301 16.67 -6.97 15.06
C LEU A 301 18.12 -6.50 15.25
N VAL A 302 18.44 -5.37 14.63
CA VAL A 302 19.70 -4.65 14.83
C VAL A 302 19.37 -3.35 15.55
N LYS A 303 19.86 -3.21 16.79
CA LYS A 303 19.71 -1.99 17.59
C LYS A 303 20.99 -1.18 17.46
N THR A 304 20.85 0.06 17.00
CA THR A 304 21.94 1.04 16.98
C THR A 304 21.69 2.11 18.03
N ASN A 305 22.69 2.95 18.32
CA ASN A 305 22.54 4.04 19.30
C ASN A 305 21.40 5.02 18.93
N ASN A 306 21.05 5.12 17.64
CA ASN A 306 20.10 6.10 17.13
C ASN A 306 18.88 5.47 16.42
N GLY A 307 18.65 4.14 16.52
CA GLY A 307 17.50 3.54 15.83
C GLY A 307 17.55 2.03 15.66
N TYR A 308 16.71 1.54 14.76
CA TYR A 308 16.50 0.12 14.54
C TYR A 308 16.57 -0.26 13.06
N ALA A 309 17.11 -1.44 12.79
CA ALA A 309 17.19 -2.06 11.46
C ALA A 309 16.96 -3.58 11.54
N LEU A 310 16.81 -4.22 10.38
CA LEU A 310 16.63 -5.67 10.25
C LEU A 310 17.78 -6.30 9.48
N LYS A 311 18.38 -7.35 10.05
CA LYS A 311 19.38 -8.19 9.39
C LYS A 311 18.76 -9.51 8.96
N PHE A 312 18.79 -9.82 7.67
CA PHE A 312 18.16 -11.01 7.10
C PHE A 312 18.87 -11.49 5.83
N ARG A 313 18.56 -12.72 5.45
CA ARG A 313 18.81 -13.30 4.12
C ARG A 313 17.48 -13.62 3.43
N LEU A 314 17.52 -14.06 2.18
CA LEU A 314 16.31 -14.38 1.42
C LEU A 314 16.09 -15.88 1.28
N SER A 315 14.83 -16.28 1.19
CA SER A 315 14.42 -17.62 0.79
C SER A 315 13.40 -17.54 -0.34
N GLN A 316 13.33 -18.59 -1.16
CA GLN A 316 12.33 -18.74 -2.19
C GLN A 316 11.54 -20.02 -1.99
N TYR A 317 10.23 -19.85 -1.77
CA TYR A 317 9.26 -20.91 -1.88
C TYR A 317 9.12 -21.35 -3.35
N LYS A 318 9.43 -22.62 -3.62
CA LYS A 318 9.23 -23.23 -4.94
C LYS A 318 7.82 -23.79 -5.06
N ASN A 319 7.45 -24.76 -4.22
CA ASN A 319 6.14 -25.41 -4.18
C ASN A 319 6.01 -26.27 -2.91
N LYS A 320 4.85 -26.92 -2.68
CA LYS A 320 4.61 -27.74 -1.48
C LYS A 320 5.49 -29.00 -1.38
N LYS A 321 6.02 -29.49 -2.50
CA LYS A 321 6.79 -30.74 -2.60
C LYS A 321 8.31 -30.51 -2.57
N THR A 322 8.76 -29.27 -2.78
CA THR A 322 10.18 -28.91 -2.80
C THR A 322 10.47 -27.97 -1.63
N PRO A 323 11.50 -28.25 -0.80
CA PRO A 323 11.95 -27.33 0.23
C PRO A 323 12.20 -25.94 -0.34
N SER A 324 12.04 -24.92 0.51
CA SER A 324 12.41 -23.56 0.12
C SER A 324 13.92 -23.51 -0.17
N GLU A 325 14.30 -22.79 -1.22
CA GLU A 325 15.70 -22.51 -1.51
C GLU A 325 16.14 -21.32 -0.66
N PHE A 326 17.30 -21.40 0.00
CA PHE A 326 17.83 -20.34 0.84
C PHE A 326 19.08 -19.75 0.19
N TYR A 327 19.16 -18.43 0.22
CA TYR A 327 20.27 -17.67 -0.35
C TYR A 327 21.13 -17.13 0.78
N GLU A 328 22.44 -17.35 0.71
CA GLU A 328 23.35 -17.10 1.84
C GLU A 328 23.77 -15.63 2.01
N ASP A 329 23.48 -14.77 1.03
CA ASP A 329 23.82 -13.36 1.14
C ASP A 329 22.96 -12.71 2.26
N VAL A 330 23.61 -11.96 3.15
CA VAL A 330 22.96 -11.29 4.28
C VAL A 330 22.95 -9.79 4.03
N VAL A 331 21.78 -9.18 4.21
CA VAL A 331 21.57 -7.73 4.08
C VAL A 331 21.03 -7.15 5.38
N ILE A 332 21.27 -5.84 5.56
CA ILE A 332 20.73 -5.05 6.67
C ILE A 332 19.86 -3.96 6.06
N SER A 333 18.64 -3.78 6.57
CA SER A 333 17.75 -2.70 6.17
C SER A 333 18.33 -1.33 6.54
N GLN A 334 17.76 -0.26 5.97
CA GLN A 334 18.07 1.09 6.42
C GLN A 334 17.79 1.23 7.93
N ASN A 335 18.72 1.87 8.64
CA ASN A 335 18.53 2.25 10.04
C ASN A 335 17.49 3.37 10.14
N GLN A 336 16.47 3.16 10.98
CA GLN A 336 15.38 4.11 11.16
C GLN A 336 15.37 4.64 12.58
N GLU A 337 15.43 5.96 12.69
CA GLU A 337 15.36 6.64 13.98
C GLU A 337 13.95 6.52 14.56
N PHE A 338 13.90 6.06 15.80
CA PHE A 338 12.68 5.99 16.59
C PHE A 338 13.00 6.24 18.06
N ASN A 339 13.01 7.51 18.41
CA ASN A 339 13.13 7.96 19.78
C ASN A 339 11.71 8.08 20.37
N PHE A 340 11.54 7.58 21.57
CA PHE A 340 10.30 7.63 22.32
C PHE A 340 10.61 7.60 23.81
N LEU A 341 9.69 8.10 24.63
CA LEU A 341 9.76 7.95 26.08
C LEU A 341 9.05 6.67 26.48
N THR A 342 9.66 5.89 27.37
CA THR A 342 8.93 4.84 28.09
C THR A 342 7.98 5.47 29.11
N GLN A 343 6.98 4.72 29.57
CA GLN A 343 6.08 5.19 30.63
C GLN A 343 6.85 5.64 31.88
N GLU A 344 7.90 4.91 32.26
CA GLU A 344 8.76 5.22 33.40
C GLU A 344 9.50 6.55 33.19
N GLN A 345 10.12 6.75 32.03
CA GLN A 345 10.82 8.00 31.68
C GLN A 345 9.87 9.19 31.62
N LEU A 346 8.66 9.01 31.05
CA LEU A 346 7.63 10.03 31.01
C LEU A 346 7.20 10.42 32.44
N ASN A 347 6.96 9.43 33.31
CA ASN A 347 6.58 9.68 34.70
C ASN A 347 7.70 10.40 35.47
N GLU A 348 8.97 10.01 35.29
CA GLU A 348 10.13 10.64 35.93
C GLU A 348 10.30 12.09 35.48
N LYS A 349 10.31 12.35 34.16
CA LYS A 349 10.44 13.70 33.59
C LYS A 349 9.33 14.65 34.05
N THR A 350 8.16 14.11 34.35
CA THR A 350 6.96 14.90 34.64
C THR A 350 6.59 14.95 36.12
N ALA A 351 7.40 14.36 37.00
CA ALA A 351 7.09 14.22 38.42
C ALA A 351 6.85 15.58 39.12
N ASN A 352 7.58 16.62 38.72
CA ASN A 352 7.56 17.95 39.34
C ASN A 352 6.83 19.02 38.51
N VAL A 353 6.07 18.61 37.49
CA VAL A 353 5.31 19.55 36.67
C VAL A 353 4.13 20.09 37.48
N THR A 354 3.97 21.41 37.44
CA THR A 354 2.90 22.16 38.09
C THR A 354 2.30 23.15 37.10
N LEU A 355 0.99 23.28 37.16
CA LEU A 355 0.25 24.29 36.41
C LEU A 355 0.26 25.61 37.20
N ILE A 356 0.34 26.72 36.48
CA ILE A 356 0.37 28.07 37.02
C ILE A 356 -0.72 28.86 36.32
N TYR A 357 -1.51 29.62 37.10
CA TYR A 357 -2.46 30.58 36.54
C TYR A 357 -1.89 32.00 36.72
N PRO A 358 -1.44 32.67 35.65
CA PRO A 358 -0.89 34.01 35.76
C PRO A 358 -1.98 35.02 36.18
N ASP A 359 -1.59 35.99 37.01
CA ASP A 359 -2.49 37.07 37.51
C ASP A 359 -3.75 36.58 38.24
N ALA A 360 -3.74 35.38 38.87
CA ALA A 360 -4.90 34.85 39.60
C ALA A 360 -5.53 35.90 40.55
N GLY A 361 -4.72 36.64 41.31
CA GLY A 361 -5.20 37.66 42.25
C GLY A 361 -5.93 38.87 41.65
N ARG A 362 -5.95 39.02 40.32
CA ARG A 362 -6.66 40.10 39.61
C ARG A 362 -8.00 39.65 39.01
N ARG A 363 -8.33 38.36 39.06
CA ARG A 363 -9.52 37.78 38.42
C ARG A 363 -10.29 36.91 39.41
N LYS A 364 -11.60 36.80 39.23
CA LYS A 364 -12.39 35.79 39.94
C LYS A 364 -12.16 34.42 39.33
N GLU A 365 -12.30 33.37 40.13
CA GLU A 365 -12.19 31.99 39.66
C GLU A 365 -13.23 31.63 38.59
N ILE A 366 -14.42 32.24 38.62
CA ILE A 366 -15.49 32.03 37.63
C ILE A 366 -15.14 32.58 36.23
N ASP A 367 -14.25 33.58 36.19
CA ASP A 367 -13.77 34.20 34.95
C ASP A 367 -12.46 33.56 34.47
N ALA A 368 -12.04 32.47 35.13
CA ALA A 368 -10.81 31.77 34.78
C ALA A 368 -10.97 31.05 33.44
N ASN A 369 -9.98 31.19 32.56
CA ASN A 369 -9.92 30.51 31.28
C ASN A 369 -8.74 29.54 31.28
N GLN A 370 -9.00 28.27 30.97
CA GLN A 370 -8.00 27.21 30.84
C GLN A 370 -6.86 27.59 29.87
N GLU A 371 -7.14 28.34 28.81
CA GLU A 371 -6.13 28.71 27.79
C GLU A 371 -5.00 29.58 28.33
N VAL A 372 -5.20 30.21 29.50
CA VAL A 372 -4.23 31.11 30.13
C VAL A 372 -3.26 30.34 31.04
N LEU A 373 -3.49 29.04 31.28
CA LEU A 373 -2.62 28.21 32.08
C LEU A 373 -1.21 28.16 31.48
N THR A 374 -0.22 28.35 32.35
CA THR A 374 1.19 28.11 32.05
C THR A 374 1.68 26.95 32.91
N HIS A 375 2.89 26.48 32.63
CA HIS A 375 3.50 25.37 33.35
C HIS A 375 5.01 25.54 33.43
N ASN A 376 5.63 24.88 34.39
CA ASN A 376 7.09 24.79 34.54
C ASN A 376 7.71 23.62 33.74
N LEU A 377 7.00 23.07 32.76
CA LEU A 377 7.52 22.02 31.89
C LEU A 377 8.42 22.65 30.80
N ASP A 378 9.72 22.33 30.85
CA ASP A 378 10.75 22.84 29.94
C ASP A 378 10.97 21.96 28.68
N ASP A 379 10.26 20.83 28.58
CA ASP A 379 10.40 19.87 27.48
C ASP A 379 9.33 20.12 26.40
N GLN A 380 9.76 20.59 25.22
CA GLN A 380 8.86 20.90 24.10
C GLN A 380 8.25 19.65 23.43
N GLU A 381 8.75 18.45 23.73
CA GLU A 381 8.20 17.19 23.21
C GLU A 381 7.04 16.65 24.07
N LEU A 382 6.76 17.29 25.21
CA LEU A 382 5.69 16.93 26.12
C LEU A 382 4.54 17.94 26.05
N MET A 383 3.32 17.46 26.27
CA MET A 383 2.10 18.28 26.22
C MET A 383 1.25 18.08 27.47
N ILE A 384 0.65 19.17 27.97
CA ILE A 384 -0.35 19.09 29.04
C ILE A 384 -1.72 18.85 28.41
N LEU A 385 -2.41 17.80 28.86
CA LEU A 385 -3.76 17.46 28.44
C LEU A 385 -4.72 17.68 29.60
N VAL A 386 -5.39 18.84 29.62
CA VAL A 386 -6.38 19.16 30.65
C VAL A 386 -7.65 18.34 30.41
N LYS A 387 -8.02 17.52 31.39
CA LYS A 387 -9.23 16.68 31.39
C LYS A 387 -10.41 17.40 32.04
N SER A 388 -10.15 18.24 33.05
CA SER A 388 -11.18 19.08 33.67
C SER A 388 -10.58 20.39 34.19
N PHE A 389 -11.35 21.47 34.11
CA PHE A 389 -11.01 22.78 34.63
C PHE A 389 -12.22 23.34 35.38
N THR A 390 -12.21 23.24 36.71
CA THR A 390 -13.40 23.45 37.54
C THR A 390 -13.17 24.60 38.54
N PRO A 391 -13.71 25.81 38.27
CA PRO A 391 -13.76 26.87 39.26
C PRO A 391 -14.47 26.45 40.55
N LYS A 392 -14.03 26.97 41.69
CA LYS A 392 -14.68 26.80 42.99
C LYS A 392 -15.19 28.16 43.50
N PRO A 393 -16.41 28.57 43.08
CA PRO A 393 -16.95 29.89 43.38
C PRO A 393 -16.93 30.21 44.88
N GLY A 394 -16.39 31.37 45.24
CA GLY A 394 -16.23 31.87 46.60
C GLY A 394 -15.02 31.31 47.36
N GLU A 395 -14.34 30.30 46.83
CA GLU A 395 -13.17 29.66 47.48
C GLU A 395 -11.82 30.22 46.99
N GLY A 396 -11.82 31.07 45.96
CA GLY A 396 -10.59 31.67 45.42
C GLY A 396 -9.64 30.68 44.77
N LYS A 397 -10.20 29.56 44.27
CA LYS A 397 -9.42 28.50 43.63
C LYS A 397 -10.12 27.89 42.42
N VAL A 398 -9.31 27.30 41.55
CA VAL A 398 -9.72 26.45 40.44
C VAL A 398 -9.08 25.08 40.62
N VAL A 399 -9.85 24.01 40.47
CA VAL A 399 -9.33 22.63 40.49
C VAL A 399 -9.14 22.17 39.06
N VAL A 400 -7.92 21.76 38.72
CA VAL A 400 -7.56 21.29 37.37
C VAL A 400 -7.17 19.82 37.44
N THR A 401 -7.82 19.00 36.62
CA THR A 401 -7.46 17.60 36.40
C THR A 401 -6.77 17.47 35.05
N TYR A 402 -5.58 16.88 34.99
CA TYR A 402 -4.79 16.81 33.76
C TYR A 402 -3.89 15.58 33.69
N THR A 403 -3.45 15.23 32.50
CA THR A 403 -2.36 14.28 32.23
C THR A 403 -1.26 14.98 31.44
N ILE A 404 -0.09 14.35 31.36
CA ILE A 404 1.02 14.82 30.54
C ILE A 404 1.29 13.76 29.48
N GLY A 405 1.29 14.17 28.22
CA GLY A 405 1.41 13.31 27.06
C GLY A 405 2.75 13.45 26.35
N SER A 406 3.22 12.36 25.73
CA SER A 406 4.28 12.37 24.72
C SER A 406 3.80 11.62 23.47
N SER A 407 4.05 12.19 22.29
CA SER A 407 3.64 11.57 21.03
C SER A 407 4.52 10.35 20.70
N VAL A 408 3.88 9.23 20.37
CA VAL A 408 4.54 8.01 19.87
C VAL A 408 3.90 7.65 18.53
N GLY A 409 4.44 8.21 17.45
CA GLY A 409 3.80 8.14 16.14
C GLY A 409 2.52 8.96 16.11
N GLU A 410 1.39 8.31 15.81
CA GLU A 410 0.05 8.93 15.82
C GLU A 410 -0.68 8.79 17.17
N GLU A 411 -0.10 8.04 18.12
CA GLU A 411 -0.67 7.81 19.45
C GLU A 411 -0.05 8.75 20.49
N ILE A 412 -0.72 8.93 21.63
CA ILE A 412 -0.23 9.71 22.77
C ILE A 412 -0.08 8.79 23.97
N LEU A 413 1.15 8.70 24.50
CA LEU A 413 1.44 8.05 25.77
C LEU A 413 1.18 9.07 26.90
N GLU A 414 0.25 8.79 27.80
CA GLU A 414 -0.14 9.70 28.89
C GLU A 414 0.37 9.21 30.27
N THR A 415 0.65 10.14 31.17
CA THR A 415 0.83 9.84 32.61
C THR A 415 -0.49 9.43 33.27
N GLU A 416 -0.41 8.96 34.51
CA GLU A 416 -1.58 8.91 35.39
C GLU A 416 -2.23 10.29 35.56
N VAL A 417 -3.53 10.30 35.89
CA VAL A 417 -4.33 11.49 36.06
C VAL A 417 -3.90 12.24 37.33
N LYS A 418 -3.51 13.51 37.17
CA LYS A 418 -3.14 14.42 38.26
C LYS A 418 -4.25 15.42 38.52
N THR A 419 -4.39 15.83 39.78
CA THR A 419 -5.29 16.91 40.19
C THR A 419 -4.50 17.96 40.95
N GLN A 420 -4.66 19.24 40.57
CA GLN A 420 -4.00 20.37 41.21
C GLN A 420 -5.02 21.46 41.55
N GLU A 421 -4.90 22.02 42.75
CA GLU A 421 -5.64 23.23 43.14
C GLU A 421 -4.80 24.48 42.83
N LEU A 422 -5.32 25.36 41.99
CA LEU A 422 -4.76 26.66 41.69
C LEU A 422 -5.43 27.69 42.57
N THR A 423 -4.70 28.21 43.56
CA THR A 423 -5.22 29.15 44.57
C THR A 423 -4.78 30.59 44.28
N GLY A 424 -5.37 31.55 45.00
CA GLY A 424 -5.00 32.95 44.92
C GLY A 424 -5.85 33.78 43.96
N PHE A 425 -7.00 33.26 43.52
CA PHE A 425 -7.99 34.05 42.78
C PHE A 425 -8.64 35.12 43.66
N LYS A 426 -9.09 36.21 43.05
CA LYS A 426 -9.79 37.28 43.75
C LYS A 426 -11.15 36.77 44.25
N VAL A 427 -11.31 36.76 45.57
CA VAL A 427 -12.59 36.47 46.23
C VAL A 427 -13.19 37.77 46.73
N ASP A 428 -14.41 38.10 46.29
CA ASP A 428 -15.15 39.23 46.85
C ASP A 428 -15.82 38.80 48.17
N SER A 429 -15.96 39.74 49.11
CA SER A 429 -16.59 39.48 50.42
C SER A 429 -18.05 39.03 50.33
N PHE A 430 -18.72 39.32 49.22
CA PHE A 430 -20.05 38.77 48.91
C PHE A 430 -19.97 37.28 48.59
N ASP A 431 -19.14 36.89 47.62
CA ASP A 431 -18.99 35.51 47.14
C ASP A 431 -18.47 34.58 48.26
N ALA A 432 -17.56 35.09 49.11
CA ALA A 432 -17.00 34.35 50.25
C ALA A 432 -18.07 33.86 51.25
N GLN A 433 -19.20 34.57 51.38
CA GLN A 433 -20.28 34.18 52.29
C GLN A 433 -20.96 32.86 51.88
N PHE A 434 -20.84 32.49 50.60
CA PHE A 434 -21.52 31.35 50.00
C PHE A 434 -20.56 30.19 49.67
N ALA A 435 -19.25 30.39 49.86
CA ALA A 435 -18.21 29.43 49.51
C ALA A 435 -18.46 28.03 50.12
N ASN A 436 -18.79 28.00 51.41
CA ASN A 436 -19.00 26.76 52.17
C ASN A 436 -20.46 26.29 52.18
N LEU A 437 -21.33 26.88 51.35
CA LEU A 437 -22.70 26.39 51.25
C LEU A 437 -22.70 25.00 50.64
N THR A 438 -23.33 24.06 51.34
CA THR A 438 -23.76 22.78 50.83
C THR A 438 -25.28 22.79 50.65
N VAL A 439 -25.80 21.80 49.92
CA VAL A 439 -27.24 21.68 49.69
C VAL A 439 -27.71 20.26 50.00
N GLU A 440 -28.84 20.17 50.68
CA GLU A 440 -29.50 18.94 51.04
C GLU A 440 -30.91 18.91 50.43
N TYR A 441 -31.40 17.69 50.17
CA TYR A 441 -32.79 17.45 49.80
C TYR A 441 -33.40 16.48 50.82
N PRO A 442 -34.26 16.91 51.75
CA PRO A 442 -34.70 16.09 52.90
C PRO A 442 -35.33 14.73 52.56
N SER A 443 -35.91 14.59 51.36
CA SER A 443 -36.54 13.34 50.90
C SER A 443 -35.83 12.73 49.69
N MET A 444 -34.51 12.89 49.60
CA MET A 444 -33.72 12.54 48.42
C MET A 444 -33.94 11.07 48.02
N THR A 445 -33.77 10.14 48.97
CA THR A 445 -33.90 8.69 48.74
C THR A 445 -35.32 8.21 48.38
N GLN A 446 -36.33 9.07 48.51
CA GLN A 446 -37.73 8.76 48.20
C GLN A 446 -38.26 9.47 46.95
N THR A 447 -37.52 10.47 46.46
CA THR A 447 -37.94 11.35 45.35
C THR A 447 -37.11 11.01 44.11
N LEU A 448 -37.75 10.87 42.95
CA LEU A 448 -37.01 10.79 41.69
C LEU A 448 -36.42 12.17 41.35
N PRO A 449 -35.21 12.25 40.77
CA PRO A 449 -34.64 13.50 40.27
C PRO A 449 -35.62 14.35 39.46
N SER A 450 -36.39 13.74 38.56
CA SER A 450 -37.39 14.41 37.71
C SER A 450 -38.59 14.98 38.48
N ALA A 451 -38.85 14.48 39.68
CA ALA A 451 -39.93 14.95 40.55
C ALA A 451 -39.46 15.99 41.58
N ALA A 452 -38.14 16.26 41.67
CA ALA A 452 -37.57 17.17 42.64
C ALA A 452 -38.08 18.61 42.43
N GLN A 453 -38.49 19.26 43.51
CA GLN A 453 -38.97 20.64 43.48
C GLN A 453 -37.93 21.60 44.05
N THR A 454 -37.71 22.74 43.38
CA THR A 454 -36.66 23.71 43.73
C THR A 454 -36.79 24.29 45.14
N GLU A 455 -38.01 24.40 45.66
CA GLU A 455 -38.32 24.92 46.99
C GLU A 455 -37.96 23.96 48.14
N SER A 456 -37.75 22.68 47.83
CA SER A 456 -37.41 21.65 48.83
C SER A 456 -35.91 21.57 49.14
N PHE A 457 -35.06 22.25 48.38
CA PHE A 457 -33.62 22.27 48.62
C PHE A 457 -33.27 23.18 49.81
N VAL A 458 -32.59 22.59 50.78
CA VAL A 458 -32.14 23.27 52.00
C VAL A 458 -30.65 23.54 51.90
N PHE A 459 -30.26 24.81 52.06
CA PHE A 459 -28.86 25.18 52.09
C PHE A 459 -28.31 25.08 53.51
N LYS A 460 -27.08 24.59 53.62
CA LYS A 460 -26.37 24.40 54.89
C LYS A 460 -25.03 25.13 54.84
N ASN A 461 -24.58 25.65 55.98
CA ASN A 461 -23.21 26.11 56.16
C ASN A 461 -22.64 25.37 57.38
N GLY A 462 -21.80 24.36 57.12
CA GLY A 462 -21.54 23.31 58.10
C GLY A 462 -22.85 22.58 58.46
N ASP A 463 -23.11 22.37 59.75
CA ASP A 463 -24.31 21.65 60.21
C ASP A 463 -25.57 22.54 60.30
N GLN A 464 -25.42 23.86 60.15
CA GLN A 464 -26.52 24.81 60.36
C GLN A 464 -27.27 25.10 59.07
N THR A 465 -28.60 25.19 59.16
CA THR A 465 -29.46 25.66 58.06
C THR A 465 -29.16 27.12 57.76
N TYR A 466 -28.79 27.39 56.51
CA TYR A 466 -28.48 28.71 56.03
C TYR A 466 -29.74 29.43 55.52
N THR A 467 -29.95 30.66 56.01
CA THR A 467 -31.03 31.53 55.57
C THR A 467 -30.43 32.74 54.87
N PHE A 468 -30.88 33.01 53.63
CA PHE A 468 -30.45 34.18 52.87
C PHE A 468 -31.04 35.44 53.49
N ALA A 469 -30.25 36.52 53.55
CA ALA A 469 -30.72 37.81 54.05
C ALA A 469 -31.84 38.38 53.17
N ASN A 470 -32.74 39.18 53.75
CA ASN A 470 -33.91 39.72 53.05
C ASN A 470 -33.57 40.63 51.85
N ASP A 471 -32.38 41.21 51.84
CA ASP A 471 -31.86 42.09 50.78
C ASP A 471 -31.10 41.33 49.68
N VAL A 472 -31.10 40.00 49.73
CA VAL A 472 -30.48 39.11 48.75
C VAL A 472 -31.55 38.42 47.92
N THR A 473 -31.44 38.50 46.59
CA THR A 473 -32.32 37.78 45.67
C THR A 473 -31.72 36.42 45.31
N LYS A 474 -32.45 35.34 45.64
CA LYS A 474 -32.09 33.95 45.36
C LYS A 474 -32.94 33.38 44.23
N THR A 475 -32.30 32.78 43.23
CA THR A 475 -32.96 32.00 42.18
C THR A 475 -32.39 30.58 42.15
N LEU A 476 -33.26 29.58 42.07
CA LEU A 476 -32.91 28.18 41.96
C LEU A 476 -33.48 27.59 40.67
N THR A 477 -32.67 26.81 39.98
CA THR A 477 -33.11 26.07 38.79
C THR A 477 -32.45 24.71 38.76
N ILE A 478 -33.18 23.67 38.35
CA ILE A 478 -32.58 22.38 38.03
C ILE A 478 -32.10 22.45 36.56
N LYS A 479 -30.85 22.08 36.32
CA LYS A 479 -30.25 22.12 34.99
C LYS A 479 -30.92 21.07 34.09
N GLN A 480 -31.47 21.49 32.95
CA GLN A 480 -32.37 20.70 32.11
C GLN A 480 -31.83 19.31 31.75
N ASP A 481 -30.55 19.19 31.42
CA ASP A 481 -29.93 17.93 30.98
C ASP A 481 -29.18 17.17 32.09
N SER A 482 -29.30 17.63 33.34
CA SER A 482 -28.63 16.99 34.47
C SER A 482 -29.47 15.91 35.16
N VAL A 483 -30.79 15.93 34.93
CA VAL A 483 -31.75 15.05 35.61
C VAL A 483 -31.63 13.64 35.08
N ASN A 484 -31.25 12.67 35.93
CA ASN A 484 -31.18 11.26 35.56
C ASN A 484 -31.83 10.39 36.63
N ASP A 485 -33.06 9.96 36.36
CA ASP A 485 -33.85 9.13 37.27
C ASP A 485 -33.26 7.74 37.51
N TYR A 486 -32.46 7.23 36.58
CA TYR A 486 -31.86 5.91 36.68
C TYR A 486 -30.61 5.92 37.56
N LYS A 487 -29.78 6.97 37.45
CA LYS A 487 -28.59 7.15 38.30
C LYS A 487 -28.92 7.84 39.62
N GLY A 488 -30.11 8.43 39.74
CA GLY A 488 -30.55 9.11 40.97
C GLY A 488 -29.76 10.39 41.21
N ASN A 489 -29.50 11.17 40.15
CA ASN A 489 -28.74 12.41 40.24
C ASN A 489 -29.37 13.58 39.44
N LEU A 490 -29.03 14.79 39.86
CA LEU A 490 -29.35 16.05 39.17
C LEU A 490 -28.32 17.14 39.54
N THR A 491 -28.32 18.24 38.79
CA THR A 491 -27.55 19.44 39.10
C THR A 491 -28.48 20.60 39.42
N LEU A 492 -28.38 21.13 40.64
CA LEU A 492 -29.06 22.34 41.07
C LEU A 492 -28.16 23.55 40.81
N VAL A 493 -28.69 24.58 40.17
CA VAL A 493 -28.00 25.86 39.97
C VAL A 493 -28.56 26.88 40.95
N LEU A 494 -27.69 27.42 41.79
CA LEU A 494 -27.98 28.52 42.69
C LEU A 494 -27.46 29.82 42.07
N ASN A 495 -28.34 30.81 41.91
CA ASN A 495 -27.98 32.19 41.57
C ASN A 495 -28.38 33.12 42.72
N VAL A 496 -27.46 33.94 43.19
CA VAL A 496 -27.64 34.86 44.31
C VAL A 496 -27.19 36.24 43.88
N THR A 497 -28.02 37.27 44.09
CA THR A 497 -27.69 38.65 43.71
C THR A 497 -28.00 39.64 44.83
N LYS A 498 -27.16 40.65 44.98
CA LYS A 498 -27.35 41.79 45.89
C LYS A 498 -26.66 43.02 45.30
N ASP A 499 -27.41 44.07 45.07
CA ASP A 499 -26.96 45.27 44.35
C ASP A 499 -26.31 44.88 43.01
N ASN A 500 -25.04 45.25 42.80
CA ASN A 500 -24.26 44.91 41.60
C ASN A 500 -23.46 43.60 41.73
N ASN A 501 -23.60 42.88 42.85
CA ASN A 501 -22.88 41.62 43.08
C ASN A 501 -23.75 40.42 42.73
N SER A 502 -23.14 39.41 42.12
CA SER A 502 -23.78 38.16 41.76
C SER A 502 -22.87 36.98 42.05
N PHE A 503 -23.45 35.92 42.62
CA PHE A 503 -22.81 34.64 42.88
C PHE A 503 -23.61 33.53 42.20
N ASN A 504 -22.91 32.63 41.50
CA ASN A 504 -23.48 31.44 40.89
C ASN A 504 -22.70 30.20 41.34
N LYS A 505 -23.41 29.14 41.74
CA LYS A 505 -22.81 27.84 42.04
C LYS A 505 -23.71 26.71 41.58
N GLU A 506 -23.12 25.75 40.88
CA GLU A 506 -23.76 24.48 40.53
C GLU A 506 -23.47 23.43 41.62
N TYR A 507 -24.50 22.67 41.99
CA TYR A 507 -24.44 21.58 42.94
C TYR A 507 -24.87 20.28 42.27
N SER A 508 -23.91 19.39 42.02
CA SER A 508 -24.21 18.03 41.56
C SER A 508 -24.62 17.16 42.75
N LEU A 509 -25.85 16.68 42.72
CA LEU A 509 -26.47 15.92 43.80
C LEU A 509 -26.73 14.50 43.34
N SER A 510 -26.41 13.54 44.20
CA SER A 510 -26.60 12.11 43.99
C SER A 510 -27.20 11.48 45.25
N GLY A 511 -27.83 10.31 45.10
CA GLY A 511 -28.55 9.65 46.19
C GLY A 511 -30.07 9.85 46.17
N PHE A 512 -30.61 10.40 45.07
CA PHE A 512 -32.05 10.39 44.84
C PHE A 512 -32.57 8.97 44.65
N LYS A 513 -33.89 8.78 44.80
CA LYS A 513 -34.54 7.51 44.43
C LYS A 513 -34.18 7.18 42.99
N GLN A 514 -33.78 5.95 42.76
CA GLN A 514 -33.51 5.44 41.42
C GLN A 514 -34.73 4.75 40.85
N LYS A 515 -35.00 4.99 39.57
CA LYS A 515 -35.99 4.25 38.79
C LYS A 515 -35.39 2.88 38.43
N GLU A 516 -36.11 1.81 38.75
CA GLU A 516 -35.70 0.45 38.41
C GLU A 516 -35.66 0.27 36.88
N PHE A 517 -34.61 -0.37 36.38
CA PHE A 517 -34.42 -0.65 34.96
C PHE A 517 -33.83 -2.04 34.75
N ASN A 518 -34.53 -2.86 33.97
CA ASN A 518 -34.03 -4.16 33.54
C ASN A 518 -33.67 -4.09 32.05
N PHE A 519 -32.36 -3.99 31.77
CA PHE A 519 -31.85 -3.85 30.40
C PHE A 519 -32.24 -5.02 29.50
N GLU A 520 -32.15 -6.26 30.00
CA GLU A 520 -32.46 -7.46 29.22
C GLU A 520 -33.94 -7.53 28.85
N GLN A 521 -34.84 -7.25 29.80
CA GLN A 521 -36.28 -7.17 29.52
C GLN A 521 -36.60 -6.02 28.55
N TYR A 522 -35.91 -4.89 28.68
CA TYR A 522 -36.11 -3.74 27.80
C TYR A 522 -35.79 -4.06 26.34
N ILE A 523 -34.59 -4.59 26.05
CA ILE A 523 -34.17 -4.87 24.65
C ILE A 523 -34.93 -6.05 24.02
N ASN A 524 -35.52 -6.93 24.83
CA ASN A 524 -36.34 -8.05 24.38
C ASN A 524 -37.82 -7.68 24.21
N ASN A 525 -38.22 -6.44 24.52
CA ASN A 525 -39.58 -5.99 24.32
C ASN A 525 -39.84 -5.66 22.84
N GLU A 526 -40.85 -6.29 22.25
CA GLU A 526 -41.25 -6.12 20.85
C GLU A 526 -41.63 -4.67 20.49
N MET A 527 -42.00 -3.82 21.46
CA MET A 527 -42.24 -2.39 21.21
C MET A 527 -41.00 -1.65 20.71
N TYR A 528 -39.80 -2.17 20.98
CA TYR A 528 -38.53 -1.60 20.54
C TYR A 528 -37.95 -2.27 19.29
N LYS A 529 -38.71 -3.18 18.67
CA LYS A 529 -38.36 -3.76 17.38
C LYS A 529 -38.31 -2.66 16.32
N PRO A 530 -37.26 -2.62 15.45
CA PRO A 530 -37.23 -1.69 14.33
C PRO A 530 -38.47 -1.83 13.45
N SER A 531 -38.86 -0.76 12.76
CA SER A 531 -39.91 -0.79 11.74
C SER A 531 -39.31 -0.72 10.35
N LEU A 532 -39.81 -1.54 9.42
CA LEU A 532 -39.52 -1.37 7.99
C LEU A 532 -40.20 -0.10 7.50
N ASN A 533 -39.48 0.72 6.72
CA ASN A 533 -40.02 1.96 6.18
C ASN A 533 -41.25 1.69 5.29
N SER A 534 -42.26 2.54 5.42
CA SER A 534 -43.59 2.34 4.80
C SER A 534 -43.60 2.34 3.27
N ASN A 535 -42.55 2.86 2.63
CA ASN A 535 -42.38 2.90 1.17
C ASN A 535 -41.85 1.59 0.57
N ILE A 536 -41.58 0.56 1.39
CA ILE A 536 -41.03 -0.72 0.93
C ILE A 536 -42.12 -1.79 0.89
N ASP A 537 -42.50 -2.20 -0.32
CA ASP A 537 -43.41 -3.32 -0.53
C ASP A 537 -42.67 -4.64 -0.46
N LYS A 538 -42.86 -5.37 0.65
CA LYS A 538 -42.22 -6.67 0.87
C LYS A 538 -42.46 -7.66 -0.27
N THR A 539 -43.64 -7.66 -0.89
CA THR A 539 -43.98 -8.64 -1.92
C THR A 539 -43.21 -8.44 -3.22
N GLN A 540 -42.65 -7.25 -3.43
CA GLN A 540 -41.86 -6.88 -4.61
C GLN A 540 -40.37 -6.74 -4.33
N THR A 541 -39.96 -6.67 -3.06
CA THR A 541 -38.58 -6.45 -2.63
C THR A 541 -37.92 -7.75 -2.16
N ASN A 542 -36.71 -8.03 -2.64
CA ASN A 542 -35.89 -9.15 -2.16
C ASN A 542 -35.28 -8.81 -0.80
N ALA A 543 -35.30 -9.72 0.17
CA ALA A 543 -34.69 -9.48 1.49
C ALA A 543 -33.21 -9.11 1.41
N ALA A 544 -32.50 -9.68 0.42
CA ALA A 544 -31.09 -9.41 0.12
C ALA A 544 -30.80 -7.97 -0.28
N THR A 545 -31.84 -7.22 -0.67
CA THR A 545 -31.69 -5.85 -1.14
C THR A 545 -31.85 -4.78 -0.07
N LEU A 546 -32.13 -5.20 1.17
CA LEU A 546 -32.41 -4.27 2.26
C LEU A 546 -31.10 -3.80 2.92
N LEU A 547 -31.05 -2.50 3.18
CA LEU A 547 -30.00 -1.80 3.89
C LEU A 547 -30.49 -1.35 5.27
N ALA A 548 -29.58 -0.98 6.17
CA ALA A 548 -29.93 -0.44 7.48
C ALA A 548 -30.86 0.79 7.38
N SER A 549 -30.68 1.63 6.36
CA SER A 549 -31.51 2.82 6.10
C SER A 549 -32.95 2.50 5.69
N ASN A 550 -33.27 1.25 5.38
CA ASN A 550 -34.63 0.79 5.11
C ASN A 550 -35.44 0.54 6.38
N PHE A 551 -34.80 0.63 7.55
CA PHE A 551 -35.41 0.42 8.84
C PHE A 551 -35.24 1.68 9.71
N THR A 552 -36.21 1.87 10.59
CA THR A 552 -36.21 2.96 11.57
C THR A 552 -36.32 2.37 12.97
N LEU A 553 -35.48 2.83 13.90
CA LEU A 553 -35.63 2.50 15.31
C LEU A 553 -36.82 3.28 15.90
N PRO A 554 -37.66 2.65 16.74
CA PRO A 554 -38.69 3.37 17.46
C PRO A 554 -38.08 4.34 18.49
N GLN A 555 -38.89 5.24 19.03
CA GLN A 555 -38.46 6.09 20.14
C GLN A 555 -38.11 5.22 21.37
N TYR A 556 -36.94 5.45 21.95
CA TYR A 556 -36.46 4.75 23.14
C TYR A 556 -35.92 5.74 24.18
N ASP A 557 -35.73 5.28 25.42
CA ASP A 557 -35.21 6.09 26.52
C ASP A 557 -33.70 6.29 26.39
N THR A 558 -33.29 7.43 25.86
CA THR A 558 -31.88 7.78 25.62
C THR A 558 -31.09 8.05 26.91
N GLN A 559 -31.75 8.13 28.08
CA GLN A 559 -31.05 8.26 29.36
C GLN A 559 -30.61 6.89 29.91
N ALA A 560 -31.27 5.81 29.50
CA ALA A 560 -30.97 4.45 29.93
C ALA A 560 -30.19 3.64 28.87
N VAL A 561 -30.48 3.85 27.58
CA VAL A 561 -29.92 3.03 26.50
C VAL A 561 -29.52 3.83 25.28
N TYR A 562 -28.51 3.33 24.57
CA TYR A 562 -28.17 3.72 23.20
C TYR A 562 -28.46 2.55 22.26
N ALA A 563 -28.95 2.84 21.06
CA ALA A 563 -29.29 1.83 20.06
C ALA A 563 -28.88 2.27 18.66
N GLU A 564 -28.31 1.36 17.88
CA GLU A 564 -27.97 1.59 16.48
C GLU A 564 -28.21 0.34 15.64
N ILE A 565 -28.66 0.52 14.39
CA ILE A 565 -28.79 -0.59 13.44
C ILE A 565 -27.39 -0.90 12.89
N SER A 566 -26.82 -2.01 13.33
CA SER A 566 -25.45 -2.41 12.99
C SER A 566 -25.36 -3.18 11.67
N GLY A 567 -26.47 -3.74 11.19
CA GLY A 567 -26.48 -4.40 9.89
C GLY A 567 -27.83 -5.01 9.51
N VAL A 568 -27.95 -5.37 8.23
CA VAL A 568 -29.06 -6.15 7.70
C VAL A 568 -28.46 -7.31 6.91
N SER A 569 -28.97 -8.50 7.15
CA SER A 569 -28.59 -9.72 6.44
C SER A 569 -29.82 -10.51 6.05
N VAL A 570 -29.64 -11.53 5.23
CA VAL A 570 -30.71 -12.46 4.85
C VAL A 570 -30.56 -13.73 5.66
N ASP A 571 -31.68 -14.34 6.03
CA ASP A 571 -31.66 -15.66 6.61
C ASP A 571 -31.08 -16.67 5.60
N GLN A 572 -30.03 -17.38 6.01
CA GLN A 572 -29.34 -18.36 5.16
C GLN A 572 -30.27 -19.52 4.75
N ASP A 573 -31.23 -19.86 5.62
CA ASP A 573 -32.18 -20.95 5.38
C ASP A 573 -33.45 -20.47 4.67
N ASN A 574 -33.70 -19.15 4.63
CA ASN A 574 -34.89 -18.56 4.04
C ASN A 574 -34.66 -17.17 3.43
N ASN A 575 -34.50 -17.12 2.11
CA ASN A 575 -34.24 -15.87 1.39
C ASN A 575 -35.41 -14.85 1.37
N THR A 576 -36.56 -15.19 1.95
CA THR A 576 -37.71 -14.29 2.15
C THR A 576 -37.68 -13.57 3.51
N VAL A 577 -36.64 -13.82 4.32
CA VAL A 577 -36.50 -13.26 5.67
C VAL A 577 -35.25 -12.39 5.74
N ALA A 578 -35.45 -11.13 6.13
CA ALA A 578 -34.38 -10.21 6.47
C ALA A 578 -34.15 -10.22 7.99
N LYS A 579 -32.88 -10.30 8.39
CA LYS A 579 -32.38 -10.24 9.76
C LYS A 579 -31.75 -8.88 10.00
N VAL A 580 -32.38 -8.08 10.84
CA VAL A 580 -31.90 -6.74 11.21
C VAL A 580 -31.20 -6.83 12.55
N SER A 581 -29.93 -6.47 12.58
CA SER A 581 -29.09 -6.45 13.76
C SER A 581 -29.06 -5.04 14.37
N VAL A 582 -29.34 -4.96 15.66
CA VAL A 582 -29.31 -3.73 16.46
C VAL A 582 -28.35 -3.91 17.62
N ASN A 583 -27.38 -3.02 17.74
CA ASN A 583 -26.50 -2.92 18.90
C ASN A 583 -27.20 -2.09 19.96
N TRP A 584 -27.44 -2.67 21.13
CA TRP A 584 -27.98 -1.97 22.30
C TRP A 584 -26.91 -1.81 23.37
N THR A 585 -26.71 -0.59 23.87
CA THR A 585 -25.73 -0.30 24.93
C THR A 585 -26.45 0.20 26.18
N ASN A 586 -26.10 -0.34 27.34
CA ASN A 586 -26.64 0.10 28.62
C ASN A 586 -25.84 1.30 29.15
N LEU A 587 -26.44 2.50 29.16
CA LEU A 587 -25.79 3.74 29.58
C LEU A 587 -25.72 3.90 31.12
N LEU A 588 -26.35 2.97 31.86
CA LEU A 588 -26.34 2.94 33.32
C LEU A 588 -25.11 2.21 33.88
N VAL A 589 -24.40 1.45 33.05
CA VAL A 589 -23.18 0.71 33.43
C VAL A 589 -21.98 1.33 32.73
N GLU A 590 -20.97 1.74 33.50
CA GLU A 590 -19.72 2.26 32.93
C GLU A 590 -19.03 1.20 32.06
N ASN A 591 -18.53 1.62 30.90
CA ASN A 591 -17.87 0.74 29.93
C ASN A 591 -18.72 -0.45 29.44
N SER A 592 -20.06 -0.30 29.46
CA SER A 592 -20.99 -1.30 28.92
C SER A 592 -20.67 -1.61 27.46
N GLN A 593 -20.47 -2.90 27.16
CA GLN A 593 -20.31 -3.37 25.79
C GLN A 593 -21.68 -3.49 25.11
N PRO A 594 -21.78 -3.16 23.81
CA PRO A 594 -23.03 -3.33 23.07
C PRO A 594 -23.48 -4.79 23.04
N VAL A 595 -24.77 -5.02 23.28
CA VAL A 595 -25.44 -6.31 23.12
C VAL A 595 -26.14 -6.32 21.76
N LEU A 596 -25.76 -7.27 20.92
CA LEU A 596 -26.35 -7.47 19.60
C LEU A 596 -27.69 -8.20 19.73
N LYS A 597 -28.77 -7.58 19.25
CA LYS A 597 -30.08 -8.22 19.08
C LYS A 597 -30.47 -8.26 17.62
N THR A 598 -30.93 -9.42 17.16
CA THR A 598 -31.40 -9.63 15.78
C THR A 598 -32.92 -9.76 15.75
N TYR A 599 -33.54 -9.06 14.80
CA TYR A 599 -34.99 -9.07 14.56
C TYR A 599 -35.29 -9.57 13.15
N ASP A 600 -36.26 -10.48 13.07
CA ASP A 600 -36.66 -11.07 11.79
C ASP A 600 -37.84 -10.32 11.16
N PHE A 601 -37.72 -10.10 9.85
CA PHE A 601 -38.76 -9.54 8.99
C PHE A 601 -39.01 -10.51 7.84
N SER A 602 -40.18 -11.14 7.84
CA SER A 602 -40.61 -12.09 6.83
C SER A 602 -41.56 -11.45 5.81
N GLY A 603 -41.83 -12.21 4.74
CA GLY A 603 -42.79 -11.86 3.68
C GLY A 603 -42.17 -11.16 2.48
N PHE A 604 -40.84 -11.18 2.36
CA PHE A 604 -40.15 -10.61 1.20
C PHE A 604 -40.28 -11.51 -0.03
N LYS A 605 -40.07 -10.93 -1.22
CA LYS A 605 -40.12 -11.66 -2.49
C LYS A 605 -39.11 -12.82 -2.47
N ALA A 606 -39.61 -14.02 -2.76
CA ALA A 606 -38.77 -15.20 -2.92
C ALA A 606 -37.90 -15.05 -4.18
N VAL A 607 -36.61 -15.31 -4.02
CA VAL A 607 -35.70 -15.52 -5.14
C VAL A 607 -35.66 -17.02 -5.38
N GLU A 608 -35.58 -17.47 -6.63
CA GLU A 608 -35.24 -18.87 -6.90
C GLU A 608 -33.94 -19.22 -6.15
N ASN A 609 -33.92 -20.35 -5.44
CA ASN A 609 -32.75 -20.81 -4.67
C ASN A 609 -31.59 -21.16 -5.61
N LYS A 610 -30.87 -20.13 -6.07
CA LYS A 610 -29.65 -20.24 -6.85
C LYS A 610 -28.47 -20.27 -5.90
N THR A 611 -27.66 -21.33 -5.96
CA THR A 611 -26.37 -21.35 -5.25
C THR A 611 -25.31 -20.72 -6.15
N TYR A 612 -24.69 -19.65 -5.66
CA TYR A 612 -23.65 -18.92 -6.39
C TYR A 612 -22.27 -19.40 -5.96
N ARG A 613 -21.31 -19.35 -6.90
CA ARG A 613 -19.91 -19.69 -6.62
C ARG A 613 -19.30 -18.84 -5.50
N VAL A 614 -19.81 -17.62 -5.30
CA VAL A 614 -19.54 -16.77 -4.15
C VAL A 614 -20.88 -16.18 -3.71
N ALA A 615 -21.40 -16.66 -2.59
CA ALA A 615 -22.76 -16.35 -2.12
C ALA A 615 -22.94 -14.85 -1.82
N GLU A 616 -21.87 -14.18 -1.37
CA GLU A 616 -21.83 -12.76 -1.03
C GLU A 616 -22.01 -11.83 -2.25
N LEU A 617 -21.83 -12.33 -3.48
CA LEU A 617 -21.98 -11.52 -4.69
C LEU A 617 -23.43 -11.25 -5.06
N TYR A 618 -24.34 -12.20 -4.80
CA TYR A 618 -25.76 -12.03 -5.14
C TYR A 618 -26.43 -10.85 -4.44
N PRO A 619 -26.31 -10.67 -3.10
CA PRO A 619 -26.88 -9.50 -2.44
C PRO A 619 -26.23 -8.21 -2.97
N LEU A 620 -24.92 -8.18 -3.21
CA LEU A 620 -24.24 -7.00 -3.77
C LEU A 620 -24.72 -6.68 -5.20
N ALA A 621 -24.88 -7.69 -6.04
CA ALA A 621 -25.33 -7.52 -7.43
C ALA A 621 -26.79 -7.06 -7.49
N SER A 622 -27.66 -7.68 -6.69
CA SER A 622 -29.07 -7.34 -6.57
C SER A 622 -29.28 -5.91 -6.05
N ASN A 623 -28.36 -5.44 -5.20
CA ASN A 623 -28.33 -4.07 -4.69
C ASN A 623 -27.73 -3.04 -5.64
N GLY A 624 -27.15 -3.47 -6.77
CA GLY A 624 -26.36 -2.59 -7.64
C GLY A 624 -25.12 -2.01 -6.97
N THR A 625 -24.67 -2.58 -5.84
CA THR A 625 -23.49 -2.13 -5.07
C THR A 625 -22.26 -2.99 -5.31
N LEU A 626 -22.38 -4.07 -6.09
CA LEU A 626 -21.25 -4.91 -6.46
C LEU A 626 -20.15 -4.11 -7.18
N PHE A 627 -20.54 -3.12 -7.96
CA PHE A 627 -19.64 -2.18 -8.60
C PHE A 627 -20.07 -0.75 -8.22
N THR A 628 -19.11 0.13 -7.99
CA THR A 628 -19.35 1.57 -7.86
C THR A 628 -18.64 2.32 -8.97
N TYR A 629 -19.25 3.38 -9.52
CA TYR A 629 -18.69 4.19 -10.59
C TYR A 629 -18.56 5.66 -10.19
N VAL A 630 -17.37 6.24 -10.35
CA VAL A 630 -17.10 7.66 -10.13
C VAL A 630 -17.30 8.42 -11.43
N ALA A 631 -18.50 8.96 -11.62
CA ALA A 631 -18.86 9.76 -12.79
C ALA A 631 -18.11 11.10 -12.80
N ASN A 632 -17.38 11.36 -13.88
CA ASN A 632 -16.83 12.67 -14.21
C ASN A 632 -16.62 12.78 -15.74
N GLN A 633 -16.33 13.98 -16.24
CA GLN A 633 -16.24 14.21 -17.69
C GLN A 633 -15.18 13.31 -18.36
N ASP A 634 -13.99 13.18 -17.79
CA ASP A 634 -12.92 12.35 -18.35
C ASP A 634 -13.28 10.85 -18.37
N ASN A 635 -13.85 10.34 -17.28
CA ASN A 635 -14.31 8.96 -17.16
C ASN A 635 -15.49 8.66 -18.11
N ASN A 636 -16.43 9.59 -18.25
CA ASN A 636 -17.57 9.45 -19.14
C ASN A 636 -17.12 9.45 -20.61
N GLU A 637 -16.20 10.34 -21.00
CA GLU A 637 -15.63 10.37 -22.36
C GLU A 637 -14.80 9.12 -22.68
N LYS A 638 -14.09 8.56 -21.71
CA LYS A 638 -13.43 7.25 -21.84
C LYS A 638 -14.42 6.13 -22.12
N ILE A 639 -15.56 6.09 -21.43
CA ILE A 639 -16.63 5.12 -21.69
C ILE A 639 -17.26 5.32 -23.07
N LYS A 640 -17.59 6.56 -23.45
CA LYS A 640 -18.12 6.88 -24.78
C LYS A 640 -17.14 6.45 -25.88
N THR A 641 -15.85 6.71 -25.68
CA THR A 641 -14.77 6.32 -26.60
C THR A 641 -14.67 4.80 -26.71
N ALA A 642 -14.68 4.07 -25.58
CA ALA A 642 -14.72 2.60 -25.56
C ALA A 642 -15.91 2.06 -26.36
N TYR A 643 -17.07 2.65 -26.12
CA TYR A 643 -18.34 2.31 -26.77
C TYR A 643 -18.35 2.59 -28.26
N ASN A 644 -17.74 3.68 -28.70
CA ASN A 644 -17.72 4.05 -30.10
C ASN A 644 -16.62 3.34 -30.91
N GLN A 645 -15.50 2.97 -30.27
CA GLN A 645 -14.39 2.26 -30.94
C GLN A 645 -14.69 0.78 -31.23
N SER A 646 -15.64 0.15 -30.52
CA SER A 646 -16.04 -1.24 -30.78
C SER A 646 -16.88 -1.42 -32.06
N LYS A 647 -17.31 -0.33 -32.71
CA LYS A 647 -18.23 -0.32 -33.88
C LYS A 647 -17.69 -0.91 -35.18
N THR A 648 -16.46 -1.44 -35.23
CA THR A 648 -15.84 -1.90 -36.49
C THR A 648 -16.11 -3.38 -36.86
N LYS A 649 -16.98 -4.11 -36.13
CA LYS A 649 -17.49 -5.43 -36.55
C LYS A 649 -18.96 -5.60 -36.16
N ASP A 650 -19.82 -5.70 -37.17
CA ASP A 650 -21.28 -5.91 -37.15
C ASP A 650 -22.18 -4.87 -36.47
N ALA A 651 -23.06 -4.26 -37.27
CA ALA A 651 -23.99 -3.19 -36.88
C ALA A 651 -25.09 -3.63 -35.88
N ASN A 652 -25.24 -4.94 -35.64
CA ASN A 652 -26.18 -5.52 -34.66
C ASN A 652 -25.52 -5.91 -33.33
N ASP A 653 -24.19 -5.82 -33.18
CA ASP A 653 -23.44 -6.15 -31.96
C ASP A 653 -22.85 -4.87 -31.31
N ARG A 654 -23.71 -3.88 -31.02
CA ARG A 654 -23.34 -2.60 -30.36
C ARG A 654 -23.02 -2.75 -28.86
N LYS A 655 -22.27 -3.77 -28.47
CA LYS A 655 -21.90 -4.08 -27.08
C LYS A 655 -20.38 -4.18 -26.97
N VAL A 656 -19.78 -3.46 -26.02
CA VAL A 656 -18.32 -3.47 -25.78
C VAL A 656 -17.97 -4.58 -24.81
N ALA A 657 -16.89 -5.30 -25.09
CA ALA A 657 -16.28 -6.28 -24.21
C ALA A 657 -14.77 -5.96 -24.10
N PHE A 658 -14.01 -6.05 -23.00
CA PHE A 658 -14.19 -6.63 -21.66
C PHE A 658 -13.39 -5.81 -20.63
N ILE A 659 -13.97 -5.47 -19.46
CA ILE A 659 -13.20 -4.97 -18.30
C ILE A 659 -12.68 -6.16 -17.50
N ARG A 660 -11.36 -6.31 -17.42
CA ARG A 660 -10.68 -7.29 -16.57
C ARG A 660 -10.27 -6.61 -15.27
N LEU A 661 -10.96 -6.96 -14.17
CA LEU A 661 -10.56 -6.65 -12.81
C LEU A 661 -9.87 -7.89 -12.23
N ASP A 662 -8.65 -7.72 -11.72
CA ASP A 662 -8.02 -8.72 -10.85
C ASP A 662 -8.17 -8.34 -9.37
N ASN A 663 -7.86 -9.28 -8.46
CA ASN A 663 -8.03 -9.12 -7.00
C ASN A 663 -7.15 -8.01 -6.37
N LYS A 664 -6.51 -7.16 -7.17
CA LYS A 664 -5.68 -6.04 -6.73
C LYS A 664 -6.11 -4.71 -7.37
N GLY A 665 -7.28 -4.67 -8.01
CA GLY A 665 -7.73 -3.50 -8.78
C GLY A 665 -6.87 -3.25 -10.03
N THR A 666 -6.05 -4.21 -10.47
CA THR A 666 -5.16 -4.04 -11.63
C THR A 666 -5.92 -4.39 -12.91
N THR A 667 -6.16 -3.36 -13.73
CA THR A 667 -6.75 -3.50 -15.07
C THR A 667 -5.79 -4.23 -16.00
N ILE A 668 -6.22 -5.32 -16.64
CA ILE A 668 -5.55 -5.81 -17.85
C ILE A 668 -6.42 -5.41 -19.04
N THR A 669 -6.06 -4.28 -19.64
CA THR A 669 -6.72 -3.69 -20.81
C THR A 669 -6.86 -4.69 -21.96
N SER A 670 -8.09 -5.00 -22.36
CA SER A 670 -8.36 -5.28 -23.77
C SER A 670 -8.30 -3.94 -24.51
N LYS A 671 -7.11 -3.59 -25.03
CA LYS A 671 -6.83 -2.38 -25.85
C LYS A 671 -7.36 -1.03 -25.30
N LYS A 672 -6.46 -0.30 -24.63
CA LYS A 672 -6.38 1.18 -24.56
C LYS A 672 -7.32 1.99 -23.64
N ILE A 673 -8.05 1.43 -22.67
CA ILE A 673 -8.78 2.28 -21.71
C ILE A 673 -8.67 1.75 -20.28
N ASN A 674 -8.04 2.54 -19.40
CA ASN A 674 -7.85 2.22 -17.98
C ASN A 674 -9.00 2.83 -17.16
N PHE A 675 -9.77 1.97 -16.49
CA PHE A 675 -10.95 2.35 -15.70
C PHE A 675 -10.81 2.06 -14.19
N SER A 676 -9.67 1.53 -13.72
CA SER A 676 -9.54 1.09 -12.31
C SER A 676 -9.68 2.20 -11.28
N SER A 677 -9.40 3.46 -11.64
CA SER A 677 -9.64 4.60 -10.74
C SER A 677 -11.10 5.05 -10.70
N ALA A 678 -11.93 4.58 -11.62
CA ALA A 678 -13.32 5.01 -11.79
C ALA A 678 -14.34 3.94 -11.39
N LEU A 679 -13.95 2.65 -11.39
CA LEU A 679 -14.82 1.53 -11.07
C LEU A 679 -14.18 0.68 -9.96
N SER A 680 -14.86 0.52 -8.82
CA SER A 680 -14.37 -0.32 -7.70
C SER A 680 -15.40 -1.35 -7.25
N THR A 681 -14.95 -2.31 -6.45
CA THR A 681 -15.76 -3.36 -5.81
C THR A 681 -15.53 -3.31 -4.30
N PRO A 682 -16.41 -3.85 -3.45
CA PRO A 682 -16.18 -3.90 -2.01
C PRO A 682 -14.88 -4.63 -1.63
N ASP A 683 -14.12 -4.10 -0.66
CA ASP A 683 -12.79 -4.60 -0.26
C ASP A 683 -12.81 -6.01 0.34
N ASN A 684 -13.96 -6.44 0.85
CA ASN A 684 -14.17 -7.71 1.52
C ASN A 684 -14.71 -8.83 0.61
N VAL A 685 -15.01 -8.56 -0.66
CA VAL A 685 -15.59 -9.56 -1.57
C VAL A 685 -14.75 -9.72 -2.84
N LYS A 686 -14.35 -10.97 -3.11
CA LYS A 686 -13.48 -11.30 -4.24
C LYS A 686 -14.28 -11.37 -5.54
N VAL A 687 -14.24 -10.32 -6.35
CA VAL A 687 -14.88 -10.27 -7.67
C VAL A 687 -13.92 -10.73 -8.77
N LEU A 688 -14.24 -11.83 -9.44
CA LEU A 688 -13.45 -12.45 -10.50
C LEU A 688 -14.26 -12.48 -11.80
N THR A 689 -13.93 -11.59 -12.73
CA THR A 689 -14.58 -11.54 -14.06
C THR A 689 -13.92 -12.46 -15.09
N HIS A 690 -12.84 -13.16 -14.71
CA HIS A 690 -12.02 -13.98 -15.62
C HIS A 690 -11.33 -15.17 -14.91
N GLY A 691 -10.73 -16.07 -15.71
CA GLY A 691 -10.07 -17.28 -15.22
C GLY A 691 -11.01 -18.50 -15.15
N ASN A 692 -10.52 -19.63 -14.62
CA ASN A 692 -11.35 -20.83 -14.43
C ASN A 692 -12.31 -20.67 -13.23
N ASN A 693 -11.93 -19.83 -12.27
CA ASN A 693 -12.67 -19.56 -11.05
C ASN A 693 -13.44 -18.22 -11.09
N HIS A 694 -13.78 -17.73 -12.29
CA HIS A 694 -14.64 -16.54 -12.41
C HIS A 694 -15.97 -16.74 -11.69
N ASN A 695 -16.47 -15.67 -11.08
CA ASN A 695 -17.73 -15.63 -10.33
C ASN A 695 -18.68 -14.52 -10.82
N VAL A 696 -18.22 -13.70 -11.77
CA VAL A 696 -19.00 -12.75 -12.57
C VAL A 696 -18.67 -12.95 -14.04
N SER A 697 -19.67 -12.88 -14.92
CA SER A 697 -19.55 -13.14 -16.35
C SER A 697 -20.37 -12.14 -17.19
N TRP A 698 -20.25 -12.24 -18.51
CA TRP A 698 -21.01 -11.48 -19.47
C TRP A 698 -22.25 -12.29 -19.91
N PRO A 699 -23.47 -11.72 -19.87
CA PRO A 699 -24.71 -12.41 -20.21
C PRO A 699 -24.79 -13.10 -21.59
N ALA A 700 -24.00 -12.69 -22.58
CA ALA A 700 -24.16 -13.13 -23.97
C ALA A 700 -22.88 -13.78 -24.55
N LYS A 701 -22.40 -14.85 -23.93
CA LYS A 701 -21.21 -15.60 -24.40
C LYS A 701 -21.36 -16.03 -25.87
N LYS A 702 -20.57 -15.43 -26.77
CA LYS A 702 -20.11 -16.06 -28.03
C LYS A 702 -18.63 -16.39 -27.89
N GLY A 703 -18.28 -17.68 -27.84
CA GLY A 703 -16.89 -18.16 -27.81
C GLY A 703 -16.17 -18.04 -26.45
N SER A 704 -14.84 -17.92 -26.45
CA SER A 704 -13.97 -17.90 -25.25
C SER A 704 -13.97 -16.57 -24.47
N ASN A 705 -14.98 -15.74 -24.71
CA ASN A 705 -15.09 -14.37 -24.29
C ASN A 705 -15.51 -14.26 -22.80
N LYS A 706 -14.66 -13.67 -21.94
CA LYS A 706 -14.82 -13.56 -20.47
C LYS A 706 -14.71 -12.10 -20.01
N GLY A 707 -15.60 -11.65 -19.12
CA GLY A 707 -15.57 -10.31 -18.52
C GLY A 707 -16.98 -9.75 -18.26
N ILE A 708 -17.11 -8.42 -18.16
CA ILE A 708 -18.38 -7.67 -18.06
C ILE A 708 -18.52 -6.70 -19.25
N ALA A 709 -19.74 -6.24 -19.56
CA ALA A 709 -20.02 -5.45 -20.76
C ALA A 709 -20.46 -4.01 -20.44
N ILE A 710 -20.11 -3.08 -21.33
CA ILE A 710 -20.73 -1.74 -21.36
C ILE A 710 -21.78 -1.75 -22.46
N VAL A 711 -22.99 -1.34 -22.10
CA VAL A 711 -24.11 -1.16 -23.03
C VAL A 711 -24.63 0.26 -23.00
N LYS A 712 -25.20 0.70 -24.13
CA LYS A 712 -25.91 1.97 -24.23
C LYS A 712 -27.37 1.67 -24.51
N ASP A 713 -28.26 2.25 -23.72
CA ASP A 713 -29.70 2.22 -23.93
C ASP A 713 -30.20 3.67 -23.96
N GLY A 714 -30.66 4.11 -25.14
CA GLY A 714 -30.96 5.52 -25.39
C GLY A 714 -29.75 6.43 -25.13
N THR A 715 -29.90 7.37 -24.19
CA THR A 715 -28.85 8.32 -23.75
C THR A 715 -28.05 7.82 -22.56
N LYS A 716 -28.39 6.65 -22.00
CA LYS A 716 -27.77 6.12 -20.78
C LYS A 716 -26.76 5.02 -21.08
N TYR A 717 -25.67 5.02 -20.31
CA TYR A 717 -24.64 3.99 -20.35
C TYR A 717 -24.75 3.11 -19.11
N TYR A 718 -24.67 1.80 -19.30
CA TYR A 718 -24.75 0.80 -18.24
C TYR A 718 -23.58 -0.17 -18.29
N LEU A 719 -23.25 -0.72 -17.14
CA LEU A 719 -22.46 -1.93 -16.98
C LEU A 719 -23.40 -3.13 -16.84
N GLU A 720 -23.29 -4.12 -17.72
CA GLU A 720 -24.09 -5.35 -17.74
C GLU A 720 -23.25 -6.58 -17.40
N TYR A 721 -23.74 -7.42 -16.49
CA TYR A 721 -23.09 -8.66 -16.05
C TYR A 721 -24.09 -9.69 -15.51
N VAL A 722 -23.63 -10.93 -15.37
CA VAL A 722 -24.34 -12.05 -14.72
C VAL A 722 -23.44 -12.66 -13.64
N LEU A 723 -24.01 -13.30 -12.63
CA LEU A 723 -23.25 -14.07 -11.65
C LEU A 723 -23.05 -15.51 -12.12
N VAL A 724 -22.02 -16.18 -11.59
CA VAL A 724 -21.76 -17.59 -11.90
C VAL A 724 -22.27 -18.47 -10.76
N LEU A 725 -23.08 -19.45 -11.12
CA LEU A 725 -23.62 -20.46 -10.20
C LEU A 725 -22.50 -21.39 -9.69
N GLU A 726 -22.77 -22.09 -8.60
CA GLU A 726 -21.82 -23.03 -7.98
C GLU A 726 -21.36 -24.11 -8.98
N ASN A 727 -22.27 -24.59 -9.82
CA ASN A 727 -22.01 -25.56 -10.89
C ASN A 727 -21.12 -25.00 -12.03
N GLY A 728 -20.81 -23.71 -12.03
CA GLY A 728 -19.97 -23.04 -13.02
C GLY A 728 -20.70 -22.51 -14.25
N GLU A 729 -22.02 -22.67 -14.31
CA GLU A 729 -22.86 -22.05 -15.33
C GLU A 729 -23.13 -20.58 -15.01
N ASP A 730 -23.37 -19.79 -16.05
CA ASP A 730 -23.78 -18.40 -15.87
C ASP A 730 -25.25 -18.36 -15.47
N ASP A 731 -25.59 -17.51 -14.51
CA ASP A 731 -26.97 -17.23 -14.19
C ASP A 731 -27.68 -16.54 -15.38
N THR A 732 -28.97 -16.80 -15.50
CA THR A 732 -29.87 -16.19 -16.47
C THR A 732 -30.25 -14.76 -16.09
N GLU A 733 -30.10 -14.38 -14.82
CA GLU A 733 -30.41 -13.03 -14.32
C GLU A 733 -29.31 -12.03 -14.69
N VAL A 734 -29.70 -11.00 -15.46
CA VAL A 734 -28.79 -9.94 -15.93
C VAL A 734 -28.87 -8.72 -15.02
N PHE A 735 -27.77 -8.40 -14.36
CA PHE A 735 -27.62 -7.22 -13.51
C PHE A 735 -27.11 -6.03 -14.32
N LYS A 736 -27.59 -4.82 -13.97
CA LYS A 736 -27.18 -3.56 -14.61
C LYS A 736 -26.81 -2.51 -13.57
N LEU A 737 -25.69 -1.84 -13.77
CA LEU A 737 -25.31 -0.61 -13.06
C LEU A 737 -25.35 0.57 -14.04
N GLU A 738 -26.10 1.63 -13.73
CA GLU A 738 -26.06 2.88 -14.50
C GLU A 738 -24.71 3.60 -14.25
N LEU A 739 -24.01 3.96 -15.34
CA LEU A 739 -22.72 4.65 -15.29
C LEU A 739 -22.93 6.16 -15.42
N PHE A 740 -23.62 6.62 -16.47
CA PHE A 740 -24.01 8.02 -16.66
C PHE A 740 -25.08 8.19 -17.75
N ASN A 741 -25.69 9.37 -17.80
CA ASN A 741 -26.64 9.80 -18.82
C ASN A 741 -26.07 10.97 -19.64
N GLU A 742 -26.19 10.94 -20.97
CA GLU A 742 -25.74 12.02 -21.86
C GLU A 742 -26.55 13.32 -21.72
N SER A 743 -27.75 13.26 -21.13
CA SER A 743 -28.70 14.39 -21.07
C SER A 743 -28.37 15.49 -20.05
N THR A 744 -27.34 15.33 -19.20
CA THR A 744 -27.06 16.27 -18.09
C THR A 744 -26.00 17.34 -18.39
N SER A 745 -25.71 17.63 -19.66
CA SER A 745 -24.85 18.74 -20.05
C SER A 745 -25.65 19.86 -20.71
N ASN A 746 -26.34 20.66 -19.90
CA ASN A 746 -26.50 22.12 -20.04
C ASN A 746 -27.65 22.64 -19.16
N THR A 747 -27.32 23.00 -17.92
CA THR A 747 -27.89 24.21 -17.32
C THR A 747 -26.81 24.84 -16.43
N GLN A 748 -25.99 25.70 -17.02
CA GLN A 748 -25.49 26.86 -16.30
C GLN A 748 -26.54 27.95 -16.43
N ASN A 749 -27.09 28.36 -15.29
CA ASN A 749 -27.37 29.74 -14.92
C ASN A 749 -27.55 29.81 -13.40
#